data_AF-F8CDC2-F1
#
_entry.id   AF-F8CDC2-F1
#
_cell.length_a   1.000
_cell.length_b   1.000
_cell.length_c   1.000
_cell.angle_alpha   90.00
_cell.angle_beta   90.00
_cell.angle_gamma   90.00
#
_symmetry.space_group_name_H-M   'P 1'
#
loop_
_entity.id
_entity.type
_entity.pdbx_description
1 polymer ?
#
loop_
_entity_poly.entity_id
_entity_poly.type
_entity_poly.pdbx_seq_one_letter_code
_entity_poly.pdbx_strand_id
1 'polypeptide(L)'
;MTVTTRAVLVVHPEAERRGRLRALLDGYEVLEASNRQEAVEFLTKSVPALVLTHPDIFPRLLKDLERYAPRSIRAVLCPKDNARAHHSLVDVAAAGHMFFTLEDDPTPALRRAVQELLDLRESERREPHGVLEACFTADGTAFRARLLDVATGGLGLRLESSVRIERLTPGTELEGLQVLRGDTLVLRAGHATVRMVRPLRANEGSGFHLGVSLERPMEHSRSSAAPLLNDSVRIRGLLRRAVRAGVGFGLRTHEGNRLVDFSRAEVLPEESRLVLSEQSQPGTLFHPGDVVRLCLDFGGVCHVGTTAVLASEPNQVEVALPRALSLHHRRNSLRFRSSAERPFAVSFNSPLTGESIVRPLLDLHTGGFAFPFDAGREAFPPGLVLDDVMLQLPDGTRSRCRAQVQDTGQLTVTEEGASMSRPRRCGLRILELAPEARAAILDAFIKARCPDARDASELPFSDVWDLFRAADVRFPDYPFHDTATPEPLVDAHQRLGNGIHGLSKAIVYQREGRLYGHISGLRIYSRTWLSQHLVVRPGYHRHESISQELVALAADYAESLDDVEYLRALWRCRNRWTSRIYGAIASRLERPGMSCLHAFTPCRLPVDAALPPPRAGLRVRPAGTSDLRWLEQHLRETQDVVRLRSSDLVEGEMTMGTLGGRYSDARLRRSRRIALVEGQDGPRGFVLMEDSTPGLFWAEWYNAFSLVMVEQDAREADAVRQALVTHAVEDSARRGRSTAECLAADADLPALEALGFHNLGKVMEFTAHRRLVRDWNAYLLAVFERLAAHGRGGARGDDKDIAA
;
A
#
# COMPACT_ATOMS: atom_id res chain seq x y z
N MET A 1 -37.03 16.69 9.56
CA MET A 1 -36.65 17.69 10.57
C MET A 1 -36.85 17.11 11.95
N THR A 2 -35.76 16.90 12.68
CA THR A 2 -35.62 17.00 14.14
C THR A 2 -34.11 16.96 14.34
N VAL A 3 -33.47 18.13 14.31
CA VAL A 3 -32.12 18.27 14.83
C VAL A 3 -32.25 17.84 16.28
N THR A 4 -31.65 16.72 16.68
CA THR A 4 -31.53 16.36 18.09
C THR A 4 -30.65 17.42 18.73
N THR A 5 -31.27 18.50 19.21
CA THR A 5 -30.64 19.59 19.94
C THR A 5 -29.96 18.98 21.15
N ARG A 6 -28.63 19.10 21.25
CA ARG A 6 -27.90 18.56 22.40
C ARG A 6 -28.13 19.47 23.60
N ALA A 7 -28.56 18.90 24.72
CA ALA A 7 -28.72 19.63 25.95
C ALA A 7 -27.34 19.96 26.58
N VAL A 8 -27.10 21.24 26.87
CA VAL A 8 -25.94 21.74 27.62
C VAL A 8 -26.45 22.36 28.92
N LEU A 9 -25.99 21.87 30.06
CA LEU A 9 -26.34 22.44 31.36
C LEU A 9 -25.29 23.47 31.76
N VAL A 10 -25.69 24.73 31.90
CA VAL A 10 -24.87 25.84 32.37
C VAL A 10 -25.22 26.11 33.83
N VAL A 11 -24.26 25.88 34.72
CA VAL A 11 -24.40 26.06 36.17
C VAL A 11 -23.49 27.20 36.64
N HIS A 12 -24.05 28.40 36.73
CA HIS A 12 -23.29 29.61 37.05
C HIS A 12 -24.09 30.53 37.99
N PRO A 13 -23.50 31.11 39.06
CA PRO A 13 -24.25 31.91 40.03
C PRO A 13 -24.82 33.20 39.43
N GLU A 14 -24.06 33.86 38.55
CA GLU A 14 -24.45 35.14 37.93
C GLU A 14 -25.42 34.97 36.76
N ALA A 15 -26.56 35.68 36.81
CA ALA A 15 -27.60 35.62 35.77
C ALA A 15 -27.13 36.19 34.42
N GLU A 16 -26.36 37.28 34.44
CA GLU A 16 -25.82 37.89 33.22
C GLU A 16 -24.88 36.93 32.49
N ARG A 17 -24.06 36.19 33.24
CA ARG A 17 -23.12 35.21 32.66
C ARG A 17 -23.85 34.02 32.06
N ARG A 18 -24.89 33.50 32.70
CA ARG A 18 -25.76 32.46 32.12
C ARG A 18 -26.38 32.91 30.79
N GLY A 19 -26.93 34.13 30.74
CA GLY A 19 -27.49 34.71 29.52
C GLY A 19 -26.48 34.86 28.39
N ARG A 20 -25.25 35.31 28.69
CA ARG A 20 -24.15 35.41 27.70
C ARG A 20 -23.72 34.05 27.18
N LEU A 21 -23.57 33.05 28.06
CA LEU A 21 -23.22 31.68 27.66
C LEU A 21 -24.32 31.03 26.81
N ARG A 22 -25.60 31.28 27.14
CA ARG A 22 -26.73 30.84 26.34
C ARG A 22 -26.70 31.44 24.94
N ALA A 23 -26.46 32.74 24.82
CA ALA A 23 -26.32 33.40 23.52
C ALA A 23 -25.12 32.88 22.72
N LEU A 24 -23.99 32.61 23.39
CA LEU A 24 -22.79 32.03 22.77
C LEU A 24 -23.03 30.61 22.23
N LEU A 25 -23.91 29.86 22.90
CA LEU A 25 -24.29 28.49 22.57
C LEU A 25 -25.58 28.42 21.74
N ASP A 26 -25.89 29.46 20.97
CA ASP A 26 -27.00 29.44 20.02
C ASP A 26 -26.90 28.22 19.08
N GLY A 27 -28.00 27.47 18.98
CA GLY A 27 -28.09 26.16 18.33
C GLY A 27 -28.06 24.94 19.27
N TYR A 28 -27.79 25.12 20.56
CA TYR A 28 -27.88 24.06 21.58
C TYR A 28 -29.12 24.25 22.49
N GLU A 29 -29.60 23.16 23.10
CA GLU A 29 -30.63 23.25 24.13
C GLU A 29 -29.93 23.60 25.45
N VAL A 30 -29.95 24.88 25.84
CA VAL A 30 -29.24 25.33 27.04
C VAL A 30 -30.17 25.31 28.24
N LEU A 31 -29.84 24.48 29.24
CA LEU A 31 -30.46 24.45 30.55
C LEU A 31 -29.64 25.33 31.50
N GLU A 32 -30.29 26.25 32.21
CA GLU A 32 -29.62 27.23 33.07
C GLU A 32 -29.94 26.95 34.53
N ALA A 33 -28.90 26.77 35.35
CA ALA A 33 -29.01 26.61 36.80
C ALA A 33 -28.16 27.66 37.51
N SER A 34 -28.73 28.32 38.52
CA SER A 34 -28.03 29.31 39.34
C SER A 34 -27.20 28.68 40.45
N ASN A 35 -27.54 27.46 40.85
CA ASN A 35 -26.94 26.78 41.99
C ASN A 35 -26.99 25.25 41.83
N ARG A 36 -26.35 24.55 42.77
CA ARG A 36 -26.29 23.07 42.79
C ARG A 36 -27.69 22.42 42.83
N GLN A 37 -28.64 22.96 43.60
CA GLN A 37 -29.95 22.33 43.79
C GLN A 37 -30.74 22.33 42.47
N GLU A 38 -30.79 23.47 41.78
CA GLU A 38 -31.39 23.58 40.45
C GLU A 38 -30.68 22.69 39.42
N ALA A 39 -29.35 22.63 39.47
CA ALA A 39 -28.59 21.74 38.59
C ALA A 39 -28.98 20.27 38.80
N VAL A 40 -29.15 19.83 40.05
CA VAL A 40 -29.59 18.46 40.37
C VAL A 40 -30.99 18.18 39.83
N GLU A 41 -31.92 19.14 39.92
CA GLU A 41 -33.27 18.98 39.37
C GLU A 41 -33.23 18.75 37.86
N PHE A 42 -32.40 19.49 37.11
CA PHE A 42 -32.20 19.23 35.69
C PHE A 42 -31.57 17.87 35.43
N LEU A 43 -30.50 17.51 36.16
CA LEU A 43 -29.79 16.25 36.00
C LEU A 43 -30.68 15.02 36.28
N THR A 44 -31.72 15.15 37.12
CA THR A 44 -32.69 14.08 37.36
C THR A 44 -33.74 13.93 36.25
N LYS A 45 -33.98 14.99 35.47
CA LYS A 45 -34.97 15.01 34.38
C LYS A 45 -34.37 14.68 33.03
N SER A 46 -33.17 15.15 32.73
CA SER A 46 -32.46 14.89 31.48
C SER A 46 -30.95 14.82 31.70
N VAL A 47 -30.27 14.01 30.87
CA VAL A 47 -28.81 13.85 30.95
C VAL A 47 -28.17 14.75 29.88
N PRO A 48 -27.57 15.90 30.25
CA PRO A 48 -26.96 16.80 29.28
C PRO A 48 -25.72 16.18 28.64
N ALA A 49 -25.38 16.57 27.41
CA ALA A 49 -24.16 16.12 26.75
C ALA A 49 -22.89 16.73 27.39
N LEU A 50 -23.02 17.98 27.86
CA LEU A 50 -21.97 18.77 28.49
C LEU A 50 -22.55 19.54 29.69
N VAL A 51 -21.79 19.61 30.77
CA VAL A 51 -22.06 20.49 31.91
C VAL A 51 -20.95 21.52 31.98
N LEU A 52 -21.31 22.78 31.83
CA LEU A 52 -20.46 23.96 32.04
C LEU A 52 -20.75 24.50 33.43
N THR A 53 -19.76 24.61 34.30
CA THR A 53 -20.01 25.01 35.68
C THR A 53 -18.96 25.96 36.24
N HIS A 54 -19.39 26.82 37.15
CA HIS A 54 -18.53 27.71 37.91
C HIS A 54 -17.67 26.94 38.93
N PRO A 55 -16.39 27.30 39.13
CA PRO A 55 -15.44 26.58 39.98
C PRO A 55 -15.90 26.39 41.43
N ASP A 56 -16.60 27.36 42.01
CA ASP A 56 -17.07 27.25 43.40
C ASP A 56 -18.20 26.22 43.59
N ILE A 57 -18.96 25.94 42.52
CA ILE A 57 -20.08 25.00 42.55
C ILE A 57 -19.59 23.57 42.23
N PHE A 58 -18.60 23.45 41.35
CA PHE A 58 -18.16 22.19 40.77
C PHE A 58 -17.78 21.10 41.80
N PRO A 59 -16.94 21.34 42.83
CA PRO A 59 -16.58 20.30 43.80
C PRO A 59 -17.79 19.70 44.53
N ARG A 60 -18.81 20.53 44.80
CA ARG A 60 -20.05 20.09 45.46
C ARG A 60 -20.99 19.37 44.51
N LEU A 61 -20.98 19.74 43.23
CA LEU A 61 -21.82 19.15 42.17
C LEU A 61 -21.25 17.82 41.66
N LEU A 62 -19.96 17.54 41.90
CA LEU A 62 -19.25 16.39 41.36
C LEU A 62 -19.90 15.04 41.68
N LYS A 63 -20.29 14.82 42.95
CA LYS A 63 -20.98 13.59 43.39
C LYS A 63 -22.33 13.42 42.70
N ASP A 64 -23.02 14.52 42.43
CA ASP A 64 -24.31 14.47 41.73
C ASP A 64 -24.13 14.20 40.23
N LEU A 65 -23.10 14.78 39.61
CA LEU A 65 -22.73 14.48 38.23
C LEU A 65 -22.34 13.01 38.06
N GLU A 66 -21.61 12.44 39.01
CA GLU A 66 -21.26 11.02 39.00
C GLU A 66 -22.47 10.10 39.17
N ARG A 67 -23.46 10.56 39.94
CA ARG A 67 -24.70 9.80 40.18
C ARG A 67 -25.65 9.86 38.99
N TYR A 68 -26.02 11.06 38.56
CA TYR A 68 -27.12 11.30 37.62
C TYR A 68 -26.64 11.41 36.17
N ALA A 69 -25.44 11.92 35.93
CA ALA A 69 -24.94 12.21 34.59
C ALA A 69 -23.47 11.77 34.37
N PRO A 70 -23.12 10.50 34.65
CA PRO A 70 -21.72 10.03 34.65
C PRO A 70 -21.07 10.08 33.27
N ARG A 71 -21.88 10.16 32.20
CA ARG A 71 -21.45 10.20 30.81
C ARG A 71 -21.34 11.63 30.27
N SER A 72 -21.70 12.66 31.03
CA SER A 72 -21.63 14.05 30.56
C SER A 72 -20.20 14.55 30.62
N ILE A 73 -19.81 15.33 29.62
CA ILE A 73 -18.54 16.06 29.66
C ILE A 73 -18.63 17.11 30.76
N ARG A 74 -17.59 17.24 31.56
CA ARG A 74 -17.52 18.19 32.68
C ARG A 74 -16.51 19.26 32.31
N ALA A 75 -16.96 20.51 32.20
CA ALA A 75 -16.09 21.63 31.93
C ALA A 75 -16.33 22.72 32.99
N VAL A 76 -15.23 23.21 33.56
CA VAL A 76 -15.24 24.26 34.59
C VAL A 76 -14.78 25.56 33.96
N LEU A 77 -15.60 26.60 34.08
CA LEU A 77 -15.30 27.94 33.58
C LEU A 77 -14.38 28.64 34.58
N CYS A 78 -13.08 28.63 34.32
CA CYS A 78 -12.08 29.18 35.24
C CYS A 78 -11.58 30.55 34.75
N PRO A 79 -11.76 31.62 35.55
CA PRO A 79 -11.14 32.92 35.27
C PRO A 79 -9.61 32.82 35.38
N LYS A 80 -8.88 33.52 34.49
CA LYS A 80 -7.40 33.54 34.50
C LYS A 80 -6.81 33.98 35.83
N ASP A 81 -7.46 34.94 36.49
CA ASP A 81 -6.90 35.64 37.64
C ASP A 81 -7.35 35.07 39.00
N ASN A 82 -7.95 33.87 39.03
CA ASN A 82 -8.47 33.27 40.26
C ASN A 82 -7.61 32.09 40.77
N ALA A 83 -6.46 32.41 41.38
CA ALA A 83 -5.52 31.43 41.91
C ALA A 83 -6.14 30.44 42.93
N ARG A 84 -7.16 30.88 43.68
CA ARG A 84 -7.87 30.03 44.65
C ARG A 84 -8.74 28.98 43.96
N ALA A 85 -9.43 29.36 42.88
CA ALA A 85 -10.21 28.42 42.06
C ALA A 85 -9.30 27.38 41.42
N HIS A 86 -8.15 27.80 40.88
CA HIS A 86 -7.15 26.89 40.31
C HIS A 86 -6.64 25.86 41.34
N HIS A 87 -6.30 26.28 42.56
CA HIS A 87 -5.82 25.37 43.61
C HIS A 87 -6.89 24.32 43.99
N SER A 88 -8.14 24.76 44.18
CA SER A 88 -9.28 23.87 44.48
C SER A 88 -9.51 22.83 43.37
N LEU A 89 -9.37 23.22 42.10
CA LEU A 89 -9.50 22.30 40.97
C LEU A 89 -8.32 21.33 40.87
N VAL A 90 -7.10 21.76 41.23
CA VAL A 90 -5.93 20.87 41.32
C VAL A 90 -6.17 19.76 42.34
N ASP A 91 -6.75 20.06 43.51
CA ASP A 91 -7.09 19.05 44.51
C ASP A 91 -8.15 18.06 44.00
N VAL A 92 -9.16 18.55 43.27
CA VAL A 92 -10.20 17.70 42.66
C VAL A 92 -9.61 16.79 41.57
N ALA A 93 -8.67 17.30 40.78
CA ALA A 93 -7.95 16.51 39.78
C ALA A 93 -7.02 15.48 40.44
N ALA A 94 -6.31 15.86 41.51
CA ALA A 94 -5.44 14.97 42.30
C ALA A 94 -6.22 13.82 42.96
N ALA A 95 -7.49 14.04 43.29
CA ALA A 95 -8.42 13.00 43.75
C ALA A 95 -8.93 12.07 42.63
N GLY A 96 -8.46 12.24 41.38
CA GLY A 96 -8.73 11.33 40.26
C GLY A 96 -9.96 11.68 39.41
N HIS A 97 -10.56 12.86 39.60
CA HIS A 97 -11.74 13.26 38.85
C HIS A 97 -11.37 13.95 37.54
N MET A 98 -11.95 13.48 36.43
CA MET A 98 -11.71 14.04 35.09
C MET A 98 -12.67 15.17 34.75
N PHE A 99 -12.13 16.33 34.35
CA PHE A 99 -12.86 17.48 33.84
C PHE A 99 -11.93 18.37 32.98
N PHE A 100 -12.53 19.26 32.20
CA PHE A 100 -11.82 20.28 31.42
C PHE A 100 -11.91 21.63 32.12
N THR A 101 -10.88 22.45 31.98
CA THR A 101 -10.92 23.87 32.38
C THR A 101 -11.01 24.72 31.13
N LEU A 102 -11.97 25.63 31.08
CA LEU A 102 -12.18 26.58 29.99
C LEU A 102 -12.05 28.00 30.53
N GLU A 103 -11.60 28.95 29.71
CA GLU A 103 -11.57 30.34 30.14
C GLU A 103 -12.98 30.90 30.27
N ASP A 104 -13.28 31.54 31.40
CA ASP A 104 -14.59 32.12 31.71
C ASP A 104 -14.84 33.48 31.03
N ASP A 105 -14.36 33.62 29.79
CA ASP A 105 -14.63 34.77 28.95
C ASP A 105 -15.50 34.34 27.76
N PRO A 106 -16.71 34.91 27.58
CA PRO A 106 -17.68 34.52 26.56
C PRO A 106 -17.26 35.04 25.17
N THR A 107 -16.13 34.54 24.70
CA THR A 107 -15.50 34.84 23.43
C THR A 107 -15.83 33.75 22.41
N PRO A 108 -15.65 34.01 21.11
CA PRO A 108 -15.69 32.95 20.09
C PRO A 108 -14.71 31.80 20.36
N ALA A 109 -13.62 32.04 21.11
CA ALA A 109 -12.69 31.00 21.54
C ALA A 109 -13.33 30.03 22.54
N LEU A 110 -14.11 30.52 23.52
CA LEU A 110 -14.88 29.66 24.43
C LEU A 110 -15.91 28.83 23.66
N ARG A 111 -16.61 29.42 22.68
CA ARG A 111 -17.54 28.68 21.80
C ARG A 111 -16.83 27.55 21.07
N ARG A 112 -15.65 27.84 20.51
CA ARG A 112 -14.82 26.87 19.79
C ARG A 112 -14.37 25.75 20.73
N ALA A 113 -13.90 26.08 21.94
CA ALA A 113 -13.49 25.08 22.93
C ALA A 113 -14.68 24.20 23.37
N VAL A 114 -15.86 24.77 23.56
CA VAL A 114 -17.09 24.00 23.85
C VAL A 114 -17.49 23.10 22.69
N GLN A 115 -17.39 23.58 21.45
CA GLN A 115 -17.61 22.78 20.25
C GLN A 115 -16.61 21.63 20.16
N GLU A 116 -15.32 21.90 20.40
CA GLU A 116 -14.26 20.89 20.44
C GLU A 116 -14.53 19.83 21.50
N LEU A 117 -14.95 20.21 22.70
CA LEU A 117 -15.36 19.26 23.74
C LEU A 117 -16.57 18.41 23.30
N LEU A 118 -17.58 19.01 22.69
CA LEU A 118 -18.75 18.28 22.17
C LEU A 118 -18.41 17.39 20.95
N ASP A 119 -17.31 17.70 20.26
CA ASP A 119 -16.75 16.93 19.16
C ASP A 119 -15.80 15.81 19.62
N LEU A 120 -15.23 15.88 20.83
CA LEU A 120 -14.39 14.81 21.43
C LEU A 120 -15.09 13.46 21.57
N ARG A 121 -16.43 13.40 21.50
CA ARG A 121 -17.12 12.14 21.24
C ARG A 121 -17.13 11.86 19.74
N GLU A 122 -16.05 11.24 19.24
CA GLU A 122 -15.83 10.97 17.81
C GLU A 122 -16.90 10.09 17.14
N SER A 123 -17.71 9.33 17.91
CA SER A 123 -18.79 8.48 17.37
C SER A 123 -19.87 8.17 18.43
N GLU A 124 -21.09 7.92 17.97
CA GLU A 124 -22.18 7.41 18.83
C GLU A 124 -21.93 5.92 19.18
N ARG A 125 -22.26 5.51 20.41
CA ARG A 125 -22.17 4.10 20.83
C ARG A 125 -23.42 3.34 20.38
N ARG A 126 -23.22 2.17 19.79
CA ARG A 126 -24.25 1.30 19.21
C ARG A 126 -24.33 0.01 20.01
N GLU A 127 -25.54 -0.49 20.22
CA GLU A 127 -25.72 -1.83 20.80
C GLU A 127 -25.45 -2.91 19.74
N PRO A 128 -24.74 -3.99 20.09
CA PRO A 128 -24.48 -5.08 19.16
C PRO A 128 -25.75 -5.90 18.92
N HIS A 129 -25.94 -6.32 17.67
CA HIS A 129 -26.97 -7.27 17.29
C HIS A 129 -26.56 -8.68 17.73
N GLY A 130 -27.31 -9.25 18.67
CA GLY A 130 -27.03 -10.56 19.25
C GLY A 130 -25.89 -10.56 20.26
N VAL A 131 -25.46 -11.74 20.70
CA VAL A 131 -24.39 -11.89 21.68
C VAL A 131 -23.04 -11.92 20.97
N LEU A 132 -22.16 -11.00 21.38
CA LEU A 132 -20.77 -10.93 20.96
C LEU A 132 -19.87 -11.05 22.19
N GLU A 133 -18.82 -11.86 22.10
CA GLU A 133 -17.87 -12.09 23.19
C GLU A 133 -16.49 -11.53 22.82
N ALA A 134 -15.93 -10.74 23.71
CA ALA A 134 -14.57 -10.25 23.64
C ALA A 134 -13.63 -11.19 24.39
N CYS A 135 -12.52 -11.57 23.77
CA CYS A 135 -11.44 -12.36 24.35
C CYS A 135 -10.13 -11.55 24.27
N PHE A 136 -9.38 -11.46 25.36
CA PHE A 136 -8.12 -10.73 25.42
C PHE A 136 -7.24 -11.23 26.57
N THR A 137 -5.97 -10.82 26.57
CA THR A 137 -5.04 -11.06 27.68
C THR A 137 -4.65 -9.73 28.32
N ALA A 138 -4.56 -9.70 29.65
CA ALA A 138 -3.98 -8.58 30.39
C ALA A 138 -3.11 -9.15 31.52
N ASP A 139 -1.87 -8.65 31.65
CA ASP A 139 -0.85 -9.14 32.59
C ASP A 139 -0.72 -10.68 32.59
N GLY A 140 -0.68 -11.28 31.39
CA GLY A 140 -0.57 -12.73 31.19
C GLY A 140 -1.80 -13.56 31.59
N THR A 141 -2.92 -12.92 31.94
CA THR A 141 -4.19 -13.60 32.27
C THR A 141 -5.20 -13.42 31.16
N ALA A 142 -5.84 -14.52 30.74
CA ALA A 142 -6.90 -14.47 29.73
C ALA A 142 -8.24 -14.06 30.34
N PHE A 143 -8.95 -13.17 29.65
CA PHE A 143 -10.27 -12.67 30.04
C PHE A 143 -11.28 -12.92 28.92
N ARG A 144 -12.53 -13.16 29.31
CA ARG A 144 -13.70 -13.14 28.45
C ARG A 144 -14.70 -12.12 28.96
N ALA A 145 -15.31 -11.38 28.05
CA ALA A 145 -16.29 -10.35 28.38
C ALA A 145 -17.38 -10.28 27.32
N ARG A 146 -18.62 -9.98 27.71
CA ARG A 146 -19.69 -9.74 26.72
C ARG A 146 -19.58 -8.30 26.20
N LEU A 147 -19.70 -8.10 24.89
CA LEU A 147 -19.79 -6.76 24.30
C LEU A 147 -21.16 -6.15 24.63
N LEU A 148 -21.16 -4.96 25.23
CA LEU A 148 -22.35 -4.18 25.57
C LEU A 148 -22.67 -3.14 24.52
N ASP A 149 -21.66 -2.40 24.09
CA ASP A 149 -21.79 -1.35 23.09
C ASP A 149 -20.47 -1.14 22.32
N VAL A 150 -20.57 -0.57 21.13
CA VAL A 150 -19.45 -0.34 20.21
C VAL A 150 -19.51 1.06 19.63
N ALA A 151 -18.37 1.74 19.58
CA ALA A 151 -18.14 2.98 18.87
C ALA A 151 -16.92 2.82 17.96
N THR A 152 -16.72 3.73 17.01
CA THR A 152 -15.56 3.70 16.11
C THR A 152 -14.24 3.75 16.88
N GLY A 153 -14.17 4.50 17.99
CA GLY A 153 -12.96 4.64 18.81
C GLY A 153 -12.89 3.72 20.04
N GLY A 154 -13.89 2.88 20.32
CA GLY A 154 -13.90 2.14 21.59
C GLY A 154 -15.04 1.15 21.77
N LEU A 155 -14.88 0.29 22.79
CA LEU A 155 -15.85 -0.76 23.15
C LEU A 155 -16.35 -0.56 24.59
N GLY A 156 -17.53 -1.07 24.89
CA GLY A 156 -18.05 -1.28 26.24
C GLY A 156 -18.18 -2.78 26.49
N LEU A 157 -17.51 -3.29 27.52
CA LEU A 157 -17.46 -4.72 27.83
C LEU A 157 -18.05 -5.01 29.22
N ARG A 158 -18.76 -6.13 29.34
CA ARG A 158 -19.28 -6.66 30.61
C ARG A 158 -18.46 -7.84 31.07
N LEU A 159 -17.92 -7.72 32.27
CA LEU A 159 -17.21 -8.77 33.00
C LEU A 159 -18.10 -9.33 34.11
N GLU A 160 -17.89 -10.59 34.45
CA GLU A 160 -18.54 -11.22 35.60
C GLU A 160 -17.97 -10.71 36.93
N SER A 161 -18.73 -10.88 38.00
CA SER A 161 -18.32 -10.44 39.35
C SER A 161 -17.17 -11.25 39.95
N SER A 162 -16.87 -12.42 39.38
CA SER A 162 -15.76 -13.31 39.77
C SER A 162 -14.40 -12.81 39.25
N VAL A 163 -14.39 -11.87 38.32
CA VAL A 163 -13.18 -11.38 37.66
C VAL A 163 -12.37 -10.47 38.58
N ARG A 164 -11.06 -10.72 38.69
CA ARG A 164 -10.10 -9.88 39.40
C ARG A 164 -9.78 -8.62 38.60
N ILE A 165 -10.53 -7.55 38.84
CA ILE A 165 -10.44 -6.28 38.10
C ILE A 165 -9.18 -5.47 38.42
N GLU A 166 -8.40 -5.84 39.43
CA GLU A 166 -7.16 -5.16 39.81
C GLU A 166 -6.11 -5.17 38.69
N ARG A 167 -6.24 -6.12 37.74
CA ARG A 167 -5.42 -6.26 36.53
C ARG A 167 -5.94 -5.47 35.34
N LEU A 168 -7.08 -4.80 35.48
CA LEU A 168 -7.75 -4.08 34.40
C LEU A 168 -7.90 -2.59 34.75
N THR A 169 -6.92 -2.01 35.44
CA THR A 169 -6.93 -0.59 35.75
C THR A 169 -6.86 0.27 34.49
N PRO A 170 -7.35 1.52 34.51
CA PRO A 170 -7.17 2.45 33.40
C PRO A 170 -5.69 2.55 32.97
N GLY A 171 -5.45 2.50 31.67
CA GLY A 171 -4.11 2.46 31.07
C GLY A 171 -3.61 1.05 30.73
N THR A 172 -4.19 -0.02 31.29
CA THR A 172 -3.78 -1.40 30.97
C THR A 172 -4.03 -1.73 29.50
N GLU A 173 -3.04 -2.33 28.83
CA GLU A 173 -3.17 -2.83 27.46
C GLU A 173 -3.88 -4.19 27.44
N LEU A 174 -4.80 -4.36 26.50
CA LEU A 174 -5.55 -5.60 26.28
C LEU A 174 -4.96 -6.32 25.07
N GLU A 175 -3.98 -7.18 25.32
CA GLU A 175 -3.24 -7.92 24.29
C GLU A 175 -4.17 -8.87 23.52
N GLY A 176 -4.07 -8.80 22.19
CA GLY A 176 -4.76 -9.72 21.29
C GLY A 176 -6.29 -9.63 21.35
N LEU A 177 -6.86 -8.50 21.78
CA LEU A 177 -8.31 -8.31 21.89
C LEU A 177 -9.03 -8.66 20.58
N GLN A 178 -9.91 -9.65 20.68
CA GLN A 178 -10.78 -10.12 19.61
C GLN A 178 -12.22 -10.09 20.07
N VAL A 179 -13.15 -9.78 19.16
CA VAL A 179 -14.59 -9.96 19.37
C VAL A 179 -15.08 -11.05 18.43
N LEU A 180 -15.81 -12.00 18.98
CA LEU A 180 -16.30 -13.21 18.31
C LEU A 180 -17.82 -13.28 18.36
N ARG A 181 -18.41 -13.87 17.31
CA ARG A 181 -19.79 -14.33 17.26
C ARG A 181 -19.77 -15.85 17.16
N GLY A 182 -19.99 -16.54 18.28
CA GLY A 182 -19.62 -17.96 18.35
C GLY A 182 -18.12 -18.10 18.09
N ASP A 183 -17.75 -18.87 17.08
CA ASP A 183 -16.34 -19.05 16.67
C ASP A 183 -15.90 -18.09 15.54
N THR A 184 -16.81 -17.26 15.01
CA THR A 184 -16.51 -16.35 13.89
C THR A 184 -15.92 -15.04 14.39
N LEU A 185 -14.76 -14.66 13.84
CA LEU A 185 -14.09 -13.39 14.15
C LEU A 185 -14.84 -12.18 13.57
N VAL A 186 -15.26 -11.27 14.45
CA VAL A 186 -15.94 -10.01 14.05
C VAL A 186 -15.01 -8.81 14.12
N LEU A 187 -14.16 -8.73 15.15
CA LEU A 187 -13.22 -7.62 15.35
C LEU A 187 -11.89 -8.18 15.83
N ARG A 188 -10.78 -7.74 15.23
CA ARG A 188 -9.43 -7.96 15.76
C ARG A 188 -8.78 -6.61 16.01
N ALA A 189 -8.74 -6.18 17.26
CA ALA A 189 -8.18 -4.89 17.62
C ALA A 189 -6.67 -4.88 17.37
N GLY A 190 -6.17 -3.85 16.68
CA GLY A 190 -4.74 -3.64 16.50
C GLY A 190 -4.06 -2.98 17.71
N HIS A 191 -4.86 -2.38 18.59
CA HIS A 191 -4.48 -1.80 19.87
C HIS A 191 -5.75 -1.69 20.72
N ALA A 192 -5.63 -1.92 22.02
CA ALA A 192 -6.74 -1.76 22.94
C ALA A 192 -6.23 -1.42 24.34
N THR A 193 -6.74 -0.35 24.94
CA THR A 193 -6.40 0.04 26.31
C THR A 193 -7.64 0.25 27.15
N VAL A 194 -7.55 -0.12 28.43
CA VAL A 194 -8.61 0.16 29.39
C VAL A 194 -8.67 1.66 29.64
N ARG A 195 -9.85 2.24 29.43
CA ARG A 195 -10.14 3.65 29.75
C ARG A 195 -10.78 3.79 31.11
N MET A 196 -11.64 2.85 31.49
CA MET A 196 -12.32 2.86 32.77
C MET A 196 -12.81 1.48 33.17
N VAL A 197 -12.93 1.25 34.47
CA VAL A 197 -13.66 0.12 35.06
C VAL A 197 -14.61 0.65 36.12
N ARG A 198 -15.85 0.18 36.10
CA ARG A 198 -16.81 0.44 37.18
C ARG A 198 -17.62 -0.80 37.50
N PRO A 199 -18.09 -0.99 38.74
CA PRO A 199 -19.15 -1.95 39.03
C PRO A 199 -20.42 -1.61 38.23
N LEU A 200 -21.13 -2.65 37.80
CA LEU A 200 -22.46 -2.52 37.23
C LEU A 200 -23.45 -2.05 38.31
N ARG A 201 -24.41 -1.23 37.92
CA ARG A 201 -25.46 -0.75 38.84
C ARG A 201 -26.40 -1.91 39.20
N ALA A 202 -27.11 -1.80 40.33
CA ALA A 202 -28.01 -2.86 40.81
C ALA A 202 -29.08 -3.29 39.77
N ASN A 203 -29.49 -2.37 38.89
CA ASN A 203 -30.41 -2.62 37.78
C ASN A 203 -29.75 -3.18 36.50
N GLU A 204 -28.42 -3.15 36.39
CA GLU A 204 -27.62 -3.70 35.28
C GLU A 204 -27.14 -5.15 35.58
N GLY A 205 -27.30 -5.61 36.83
CA GLY A 205 -26.91 -6.92 37.35
C GLY A 205 -25.54 -6.94 38.03
N SER A 206 -25.07 -8.12 38.44
CA SER A 206 -23.73 -8.30 39.01
C SER A 206 -22.64 -8.29 37.94
N GLY A 207 -21.49 -7.72 38.28
CA GLY A 207 -20.30 -7.66 37.41
C GLY A 207 -19.70 -6.26 37.26
N PHE A 208 -18.86 -6.11 36.26
CA PHE A 208 -18.14 -4.86 35.98
C PHE A 208 -18.34 -4.41 34.52
N HIS A 209 -18.42 -3.11 34.33
CA HIS A 209 -18.35 -2.47 33.02
C HIS A 209 -16.93 -1.96 32.79
N LEU A 210 -16.29 -2.51 31.77
CA LEU A 210 -14.97 -2.14 31.27
C LEU A 210 -15.13 -1.30 30.00
N GLY A 211 -14.72 -0.04 30.03
CA GLY A 211 -14.65 0.82 28.86
C GLY A 211 -13.27 0.71 28.22
N VAL A 212 -13.23 0.38 26.92
CA VAL A 212 -11.99 0.15 26.17
C VAL A 212 -11.83 1.21 25.08
N SER A 213 -10.62 1.75 24.93
CA SER A 213 -10.21 2.56 23.79
C SER A 213 -9.53 1.69 22.74
N LEU A 214 -9.89 1.85 21.47
CA LEU A 214 -9.22 1.21 20.33
C LEU A 214 -8.23 2.16 19.64
N GLU A 215 -8.17 3.41 20.08
CA GLU A 215 -7.24 4.40 19.58
C GLU A 215 -5.83 4.06 20.04
N ARG A 216 -4.84 4.22 19.15
CA ARG A 216 -3.44 4.15 19.54
C ARG A 216 -3.08 5.41 20.34
N PRO A 217 -2.45 5.28 21.52
CA PRO A 217 -1.80 6.39 22.21
C PRO A 217 -0.87 7.09 21.22
N MET A 218 -0.81 8.42 21.28
CA MET A 218 0.19 9.19 20.56
C MET A 218 1.58 8.93 21.14
N GLU A 219 2.13 7.76 20.90
CA GLU A 219 3.58 7.61 20.87
C GLU A 219 4.08 8.13 19.53
N HIS A 220 5.18 8.89 19.59
CA HIS A 220 5.99 9.22 18.42
C HIS A 220 6.39 7.91 17.76
N SER A 221 5.55 7.45 16.83
CA SER A 221 5.61 6.14 16.25
C SER A 221 7.04 5.90 15.76
N ARG A 222 7.71 4.94 16.41
CA ARG A 222 8.79 4.14 15.83
C ARG A 222 8.21 3.29 14.68
N SER A 223 7.63 3.96 13.68
CA SER A 223 7.61 3.46 12.32
C SER A 223 9.05 3.63 11.81
N SER A 224 9.58 2.65 11.08
CA SER A 224 10.90 2.75 10.44
C SER A 224 11.10 4.17 9.90
N ALA A 225 12.22 4.82 10.23
CA ALA A 225 12.48 6.20 9.86
C ALA A 225 12.12 6.40 8.39
N ALA A 226 11.03 7.15 8.13
CA ALA A 226 10.65 7.50 6.77
C ALA A 226 11.88 8.13 6.12
N PRO A 227 12.25 7.73 4.88
CA PRO A 227 13.41 8.31 4.21
C PRO A 227 13.30 9.84 4.26
N LEU A 228 14.34 10.49 4.79
CA LEU A 228 14.34 11.93 4.98
C LEU A 228 15.02 12.58 3.78
N LEU A 229 14.29 13.43 3.06
CA LEU A 229 14.88 14.35 2.09
C LEU A 229 15.27 15.63 2.82
N ASN A 230 16.57 15.87 3.02
CA ASN A 230 17.11 17.05 3.70
C ASN A 230 18.08 17.88 2.82
N ASP A 231 18.20 17.51 1.55
CA ASP A 231 18.96 18.26 0.54
C ASP A 231 18.12 19.44 0.03
N SER A 232 18.56 20.67 0.29
CA SER A 232 17.82 21.89 -0.04
C SER A 232 17.58 22.08 -1.53
N VAL A 233 18.52 21.64 -2.39
CA VAL A 233 18.38 21.72 -3.85
C VAL A 233 17.33 20.73 -4.33
N ARG A 234 17.36 19.50 -3.81
CA ARG A 234 16.36 18.48 -4.13
C ARG A 234 14.97 18.84 -3.62
N ILE A 235 14.85 19.42 -2.43
CA ILE A 235 13.56 19.92 -1.89
C ILE A 235 13.00 21.02 -2.80
N ARG A 236 13.81 22.02 -3.17
CA ARG A 236 13.41 23.07 -4.11
C ARG A 236 13.00 22.50 -5.46
N GLY A 237 13.79 21.57 -6.00
CA GLY A 237 13.51 20.89 -7.27
C GLY A 237 12.19 20.11 -7.24
N LEU A 238 11.94 19.36 -6.16
CA LEU A 238 10.70 18.63 -5.92
C LEU A 238 9.48 19.56 -5.90
N LEU A 239 9.52 20.61 -5.08
CA LEU A 239 8.40 21.54 -4.94
C LEU A 239 8.11 22.27 -6.26
N ARG A 240 9.15 22.68 -7.01
CA ARG A 240 8.98 23.28 -8.35
C ARG A 240 8.40 22.31 -9.38
N ARG A 241 8.71 21.01 -9.28
CA ARG A 241 8.09 19.97 -10.14
C ARG A 241 6.64 19.76 -9.75
N ALA A 242 6.33 19.69 -8.46
CA ALA A 242 4.97 19.53 -7.95
C ALA A 242 4.07 20.72 -8.38
N VAL A 243 4.55 21.95 -8.24
CA VAL A 243 3.83 23.16 -8.71
C VAL A 243 3.59 23.12 -10.22
N ARG A 244 4.60 22.79 -11.03
CA ARG A 244 4.44 22.68 -12.49
C ARG A 244 3.45 21.59 -12.92
N ALA A 245 3.32 20.55 -12.11
CA ALA A 245 2.36 19.46 -12.33
C ALA A 245 0.95 19.78 -11.81
N GLY A 246 0.71 20.96 -11.23
CA GLY A 246 -0.60 21.35 -10.68
C GLY A 246 -1.01 20.56 -9.44
N VAL A 247 -0.04 20.11 -8.64
CA VAL A 247 -0.29 19.33 -7.42
C VAL A 247 -0.86 20.23 -6.31
N GLY A 248 -1.89 19.75 -5.63
CA GLY A 248 -2.44 20.39 -4.44
C GLY A 248 -1.52 20.24 -3.22
N PHE A 249 -1.47 21.27 -2.39
CA PHE A 249 -0.68 21.31 -1.15
C PHE A 249 -1.60 21.35 0.06
N GLY A 250 -1.14 20.84 1.19
CA GLY A 250 -1.89 20.86 2.44
C GLY A 250 -1.08 21.36 3.62
N LEU A 251 -1.70 22.11 4.52
CA LEU A 251 -1.12 22.51 5.80
C LEU A 251 -1.89 21.88 6.96
N ARG A 252 -1.17 21.29 7.93
CA ARG A 252 -1.72 20.80 9.20
C ARG A 252 -1.17 21.60 10.37
N THR A 253 -2.02 21.95 11.31
CA THR A 253 -1.58 22.60 12.56
C THR A 253 -0.83 21.60 13.44
N HIS A 254 0.12 22.08 14.25
CA HIS A 254 0.90 21.22 15.15
C HIS A 254 0.03 20.54 16.22
N GLU A 255 -1.05 21.20 16.66
CA GLU A 255 -1.94 20.73 17.72
C GLU A 255 -3.14 19.89 17.23
N GLY A 256 -3.36 19.76 15.91
CA GLY A 256 -4.64 19.29 15.39
C GLY A 256 -4.56 18.32 14.20
N ASN A 257 -5.55 17.42 14.14
CA ASN A 257 -5.79 16.52 13.01
C ASN A 257 -6.30 17.26 11.74
N ARG A 258 -6.48 18.59 11.79
CA ARG A 258 -7.02 19.42 10.71
C ARG A 258 -5.99 19.62 9.58
N LEU A 259 -6.42 19.36 8.35
CA LEU A 259 -5.67 19.57 7.11
C LEU A 259 -6.45 20.59 6.27
N VAL A 260 -5.78 21.66 5.84
CA VAL A 260 -6.32 22.65 4.91
C VAL A 260 -5.62 22.46 3.57
N ASP A 261 -6.38 22.19 2.52
CA ASP A 261 -5.86 21.95 1.18
C ASP A 261 -5.89 23.24 0.34
N PHE A 262 -4.91 23.39 -0.54
CA PHE A 262 -4.67 24.52 -1.43
C PHE A 262 -4.50 23.99 -2.85
N SER A 263 -5.35 24.44 -3.79
CA SER A 263 -5.29 24.00 -5.19
C SER A 263 -4.20 24.68 -6.01
N ARG A 264 -3.64 25.78 -5.51
CA ARG A 264 -2.60 26.54 -6.19
C ARG A 264 -1.42 26.84 -5.28
N ALA A 265 -0.22 26.75 -5.85
CA ALA A 265 1.02 27.02 -5.14
C ALA A 265 2.07 27.64 -6.05
N GLU A 266 2.95 28.46 -5.49
CA GLU A 266 4.08 29.09 -6.16
C GLU A 266 5.33 28.98 -5.28
N VAL A 267 6.44 28.51 -5.86
CA VAL A 267 7.72 28.41 -5.16
C VAL A 267 8.57 29.62 -5.54
N LEU A 268 8.92 30.44 -4.56
CA LEU A 268 9.83 31.60 -4.69
C LEU A 268 11.22 31.17 -4.19
N PRO A 269 12.12 30.72 -5.07
CA PRO A 269 13.34 30.01 -4.65
C PRO A 269 14.39 30.93 -4.02
N GLU A 270 14.50 32.16 -4.53
CA GLU A 270 15.42 33.20 -4.06
C GLU A 270 15.08 33.61 -2.62
N GLU A 271 13.79 33.67 -2.30
CA GLU A 271 13.31 34.08 -0.99
C GLU A 271 13.09 32.91 -0.02
N SER A 272 13.29 31.67 -0.49
CA SER A 272 13.00 30.44 0.25
C SER A 272 11.59 30.37 0.82
N ARG A 273 10.61 30.77 0.00
CA ARG A 273 9.18 30.82 0.33
C ARG A 273 8.35 29.92 -0.58
N LEU A 274 7.24 29.46 -0.04
CA LEU A 274 6.17 28.77 -0.75
C LEU A 274 4.87 29.53 -0.47
N VAL A 275 4.24 29.99 -1.54
CA VAL A 275 2.98 30.72 -1.49
C VAL A 275 1.87 29.75 -1.85
N LEU A 276 0.87 29.61 -0.99
CA LEU A 276 -0.26 28.70 -1.15
C LEU A 276 -1.54 29.53 -1.28
N SER A 277 -2.40 29.22 -2.25
CA SER A 277 -3.65 29.94 -2.47
C SER A 277 -4.80 29.00 -2.86
N GLU A 278 -6.03 29.55 -2.90
CA GLU A 278 -7.26 28.81 -3.23
C GLU A 278 -7.54 27.68 -2.21
N GLN A 279 -7.76 28.08 -0.95
CA GLN A 279 -7.96 27.17 0.18
C GLN A 279 -9.35 26.51 0.19
N SER A 280 -9.40 25.24 0.58
CA SER A 280 -10.62 24.42 0.62
C SER A 280 -11.65 24.86 1.68
N GLN A 281 -11.24 25.67 2.67
CA GLN A 281 -12.12 26.22 3.70
C GLN A 281 -11.74 27.70 3.97
N PRO A 282 -12.67 28.65 3.89
CA PRO A 282 -12.39 30.06 4.17
C PRO A 282 -12.32 30.33 5.68
N GLY A 283 -11.18 30.84 6.16
CA GLY A 283 -11.00 31.31 7.53
C GLY A 283 -9.52 31.51 7.92
N THR A 284 -9.24 32.41 8.85
CA THR A 284 -7.88 32.65 9.40
C THR A 284 -7.48 31.51 10.36
N LEU A 285 -7.17 30.35 9.79
CA LEU A 285 -6.70 29.16 10.51
C LEU A 285 -5.21 29.19 10.84
N PHE A 286 -4.45 30.02 10.12
CA PHE A 286 -3.01 30.13 10.23
C PHE A 286 -2.62 31.56 10.60
N HIS A 287 -1.71 31.69 11.55
CA HIS A 287 -1.15 32.96 11.98
C HIS A 287 0.35 33.02 11.69
N PRO A 288 0.90 34.19 11.34
CA PRO A 288 2.35 34.37 11.23
C PRO A 288 3.06 33.88 12.50
N GLY A 289 4.06 33.01 12.32
CA GLY A 289 4.78 32.35 13.41
C GLY A 289 4.30 30.94 13.74
N ASP A 290 3.13 30.51 13.24
CA ASP A 290 2.64 29.15 13.46
C ASP A 290 3.59 28.12 12.87
N VAL A 291 3.92 27.10 13.67
CA VAL A 291 4.61 25.91 13.19
C VAL A 291 3.57 24.93 12.66
N VAL A 292 3.66 24.63 11.37
CA VAL A 292 2.71 23.80 10.64
C VAL A 292 3.41 22.66 9.92
N ARG A 293 2.67 21.61 9.58
CA ARG A 293 3.14 20.53 8.71
C ARG A 293 2.63 20.74 7.30
N LEU A 294 3.55 21.00 6.38
CA LEU A 294 3.33 20.92 4.95
C LEU A 294 3.18 19.46 4.53
N CYS A 295 2.13 19.17 3.76
CA CYS A 295 1.84 17.87 3.18
C CYS A 295 1.64 18.06 1.67
N LEU A 296 2.23 17.20 0.83
CA LEU A 296 1.89 17.10 -0.59
C LEU A 296 2.03 15.67 -1.08
N ASP A 297 1.17 15.26 -1.99
CA ASP A 297 1.27 13.97 -2.68
C ASP A 297 1.80 14.19 -4.09
N PHE A 298 3.04 13.76 -4.35
CA PHE A 298 3.67 13.93 -5.66
C PHE A 298 4.49 12.69 -6.03
N GLY A 299 4.33 12.22 -7.27
CA GLY A 299 5.03 11.01 -7.75
C GLY A 299 4.66 9.73 -6.99
N GLY A 300 3.44 9.66 -6.41
CA GLY A 300 3.00 8.52 -5.59
C GLY A 300 3.59 8.49 -4.18
N VAL A 301 4.26 9.57 -3.74
CA VAL A 301 4.85 9.70 -2.41
C VAL A 301 4.24 10.89 -1.67
N CYS A 302 3.83 10.66 -0.43
CA CYS A 302 3.36 11.71 0.47
C CYS A 302 4.57 12.35 1.15
N HIS A 303 4.88 13.58 0.79
CA HIS A 303 5.96 14.35 1.37
C HIS A 303 5.40 15.18 2.52
N VAL A 304 5.98 15.02 3.72
CA VAL A 304 5.55 15.73 4.92
C VAL A 304 6.73 16.44 5.55
N GLY A 305 6.66 17.75 5.71
CA GLY A 305 7.73 18.55 6.30
C GLY A 305 7.18 19.60 7.25
N THR A 306 7.92 19.89 8.31
CA THR A 306 7.59 21.01 9.20
C THR A 306 8.03 22.31 8.56
N THR A 307 7.16 23.31 8.57
CA THR A 307 7.44 24.67 8.13
C THR A 307 6.79 25.70 9.06
N ALA A 308 7.11 26.97 8.86
CA ALA A 308 6.53 28.09 9.59
C ALA A 308 5.70 28.96 8.64
N VAL A 309 4.57 29.44 9.13
CA VAL A 309 3.75 30.45 8.47
C VAL A 309 4.45 31.80 8.59
N LEU A 310 4.70 32.45 7.46
CA LEU A 310 5.37 33.75 7.37
C LEU A 310 4.35 34.89 7.27
N ALA A 311 3.30 34.68 6.48
CA ALA A 311 2.19 35.60 6.31
C ALA A 311 0.90 34.81 6.06
N SER A 312 -0.24 35.36 6.48
CA SER A 312 -1.56 34.80 6.17
C SER A 312 -2.51 35.90 5.77
N GLU A 313 -3.07 35.78 4.59
CA GLU A 313 -4.12 36.61 4.02
C GLU A 313 -5.39 35.76 3.79
N PRO A 314 -6.57 36.37 3.57
CA PRO A 314 -7.84 35.63 3.45
C PRO A 314 -7.86 34.52 2.38
N ASN A 315 -7.07 34.64 1.32
CA ASN A 315 -7.03 33.70 0.20
C ASN A 315 -5.63 33.13 -0.09
N GLN A 316 -4.65 33.44 0.77
CA GLN A 316 -3.26 33.12 0.52
C GLN A 316 -2.52 32.91 1.85
N VAL A 317 -1.71 31.87 1.93
CA VAL A 317 -0.82 31.61 3.06
C VAL A 317 0.60 31.50 2.53
N GLU A 318 1.49 32.27 3.11
CA GLU A 318 2.91 32.20 2.80
C GLU A 318 3.61 31.38 3.89
N VAL A 319 4.39 30.38 3.48
CA VAL A 319 5.19 29.55 4.38
C VAL A 319 6.64 29.52 3.96
N ALA A 320 7.54 29.27 4.91
CA ALA A 320 8.94 29.01 4.59
C ALA A 320 9.09 27.69 3.80
N LEU A 321 10.18 27.53 3.05
CA LEU A 321 10.51 26.21 2.53
C LEU A 321 10.91 25.26 3.68
N PRO A 322 10.38 24.03 3.70
CA PRO A 322 10.75 23.05 4.70
C PRO A 322 12.24 22.69 4.56
N ARG A 323 12.95 22.59 5.68
CA ARG A 323 14.37 22.18 5.70
C ARG A 323 14.54 20.68 5.47
N ALA A 324 13.52 19.90 5.79
CA ALA A 324 13.48 18.47 5.54
C ALA A 324 12.05 18.01 5.25
N LEU A 325 11.92 17.03 4.38
CA LEU A 325 10.67 16.35 4.05
C LEU A 325 10.83 14.86 4.37
N SER A 326 9.96 14.36 5.24
CA SER A 326 9.78 12.93 5.46
C SER A 326 9.00 12.33 4.29
N LEU A 327 9.55 11.29 3.68
CA LEU A 327 8.96 10.58 2.55
C LEU A 327 8.08 9.46 3.10
N HIS A 328 6.79 9.75 3.22
CA HIS A 328 5.81 8.72 3.55
C HIS A 328 5.32 8.13 2.23
N HIS A 329 5.83 6.94 1.92
CA HIS A 329 5.19 6.06 0.95
C HIS A 329 3.86 5.59 1.55
N ARG A 330 2.84 6.47 1.59
CA ARG A 330 1.60 6.17 2.29
C ARG A 330 0.87 5.01 1.64
N ARG A 331 0.95 4.85 0.30
CA ARG A 331 0.25 3.80 -0.45
C ARG A 331 0.99 3.44 -1.75
N ASN A 332 1.08 2.14 -2.05
CA ASN A 332 1.85 1.57 -3.18
C ASN A 332 1.08 1.55 -4.51
N SER A 333 -0.05 2.26 -4.65
CA SER A 333 -0.82 2.32 -5.90
C SER A 333 -1.83 3.46 -5.92
N LEU A 334 -2.07 4.00 -7.12
CA LEU A 334 -3.14 4.95 -7.41
C LEU A 334 -4.49 4.21 -7.29
N ARG A 335 -5.44 4.77 -6.54
CA ARG A 335 -6.79 4.19 -6.36
C ARG A 335 -7.79 4.86 -7.29
N PHE A 336 -8.68 4.06 -7.86
CA PHE A 336 -9.77 4.55 -8.68
C PHE A 336 -10.79 5.30 -7.80
N ARG A 337 -11.20 6.51 -8.16
CA ARG A 337 -12.26 7.26 -7.45
C ARG A 337 -13.59 7.09 -8.16
N SER A 338 -14.66 6.83 -7.42
CA SER A 338 -16.02 6.79 -8.00
C SER A 338 -16.39 8.14 -8.58
N SER A 339 -17.06 8.14 -9.73
CA SER A 339 -17.66 9.33 -10.34
C SER A 339 -19.11 9.05 -10.74
N ALA A 340 -19.87 10.09 -11.07
CA ALA A 340 -21.25 9.94 -11.56
C ALA A 340 -21.32 9.06 -12.82
N GLU A 341 -20.32 9.14 -13.70
CA GLU A 341 -20.24 8.33 -14.93
C GLU A 341 -19.79 6.89 -14.68
N ARG A 342 -19.10 6.63 -13.57
CA ARG A 342 -18.56 5.31 -13.20
C ARG A 342 -18.77 5.06 -11.71
N PRO A 343 -20.01 4.74 -11.30
CA PRO A 343 -20.32 4.50 -9.90
C PRO A 343 -19.85 3.10 -9.47
N PHE A 344 -19.03 3.04 -8.42
CA PHE A 344 -18.77 1.78 -7.70
C PHE A 344 -19.39 1.87 -6.34
N ALA A 345 -19.87 0.73 -5.87
CA ALA A 345 -20.53 0.63 -4.60
C ALA A 345 -20.06 -0.60 -3.85
N VAL A 346 -20.23 -0.53 -2.54
CA VAL A 346 -20.08 -1.67 -1.65
C VAL A 346 -21.42 -1.93 -0.97
N SER A 347 -21.76 -3.20 -0.82
CA SER A 347 -22.90 -3.61 -0.02
C SER A 347 -22.56 -4.78 0.89
N PHE A 348 -23.04 -4.74 2.12
CA PHE A 348 -22.81 -5.76 3.14
C PHE A 348 -23.79 -5.58 4.29
N ASN A 349 -23.90 -6.58 5.16
CA ASN A 349 -24.56 -6.43 6.45
C ASN A 349 -23.53 -6.15 7.54
N SER A 350 -23.75 -5.13 8.36
CA SER A 350 -22.87 -4.80 9.48
C SER A 350 -22.76 -6.00 10.42
N PRO A 351 -21.56 -6.54 10.68
CA PRO A 351 -21.39 -7.70 11.57
C PRO A 351 -21.64 -7.33 13.04
N LEU A 352 -21.60 -6.03 13.37
CA LEU A 352 -21.89 -5.51 14.70
C LEU A 352 -23.38 -5.27 14.91
N THR A 353 -24.06 -4.61 13.98
CA THR A 353 -25.45 -4.13 14.16
C THR A 353 -26.47 -4.88 13.32
N GLY A 354 -26.05 -5.71 12.36
CA GLY A 354 -26.94 -6.42 11.43
C GLY A 354 -27.54 -5.53 10.33
N GLU A 355 -27.29 -4.22 10.37
CA GLU A 355 -27.85 -3.27 9.40
C GLU A 355 -27.33 -3.53 7.99
N SER A 356 -28.24 -3.49 7.01
CA SER A 356 -27.87 -3.57 5.59
C SER A 356 -27.33 -2.23 5.12
N ILE A 357 -26.10 -2.25 4.61
CA ILE A 357 -25.37 -1.05 4.20
C ILE A 357 -25.10 -1.14 2.70
N VAL A 358 -25.42 -0.06 2.00
CA VAL A 358 -25.03 0.17 0.60
C VAL A 358 -24.42 1.56 0.52
N ARG A 359 -23.19 1.67 0.01
CA ARG A 359 -22.47 2.95 -0.07
C ARG A 359 -21.70 3.06 -1.38
N PRO A 360 -21.64 4.26 -1.99
CA PRO A 360 -20.67 4.53 -3.04
C PRO A 360 -19.25 4.47 -2.45
N LEU A 361 -18.29 4.02 -3.26
CA LEU A 361 -16.89 4.00 -2.88
C LEU A 361 -16.23 5.36 -3.14
N LEU A 362 -15.42 5.83 -2.19
CA LEU A 362 -14.55 7.00 -2.37
C LEU A 362 -13.32 6.63 -3.21
N ASP A 363 -12.76 5.45 -2.94
CA ASP A 363 -11.58 4.92 -3.61
C ASP A 363 -11.65 3.38 -3.72
N LEU A 364 -11.06 2.79 -4.77
CA LEU A 364 -10.97 1.34 -5.01
C LEU A 364 -9.60 0.96 -5.59
N HIS A 365 -9.01 -0.12 -5.06
CA HIS A 365 -7.81 -0.79 -5.55
C HIS A 365 -7.84 -2.27 -5.16
N THR A 366 -7.01 -3.12 -5.78
CA THR A 366 -6.96 -4.57 -5.50
C THR A 366 -6.64 -4.90 -4.04
N GLY A 367 -5.90 -4.03 -3.36
CA GLY A 367 -5.54 -4.17 -1.95
C GLY A 367 -6.50 -3.53 -0.95
N GLY A 368 -7.50 -2.75 -1.40
CA GLY A 368 -8.37 -2.01 -0.47
C GLY A 368 -9.27 -0.97 -1.13
N PHE A 369 -10.30 -0.55 -0.41
CA PHE A 369 -11.24 0.48 -0.83
C PHE A 369 -11.62 1.38 0.34
N ALA A 370 -12.36 2.44 0.10
CA ALA A 370 -12.92 3.29 1.14
C ALA A 370 -14.33 3.76 0.80
N PHE A 371 -15.16 4.00 1.82
CA PHE A 371 -16.50 4.53 1.67
C PHE A 371 -16.80 5.58 2.76
N PRO A 372 -17.78 6.48 2.54
CA PRO A 372 -18.21 7.44 3.54
C PRO A 372 -19.22 6.83 4.52
N PHE A 373 -19.17 7.21 5.80
CA PHE A 373 -20.16 6.84 6.81
C PHE A 373 -20.45 7.99 7.78
N ASP A 374 -21.60 7.95 8.44
CA ASP A 374 -21.97 8.92 9.47
C ASP A 374 -21.59 8.37 10.86
N ALA A 375 -20.50 8.87 11.44
CA ALA A 375 -20.06 8.45 12.77
C ALA A 375 -21.05 8.82 13.89
N GLY A 376 -22.03 9.68 13.61
CA GLY A 376 -23.14 9.99 14.49
C GLY A 376 -24.22 8.92 14.53
N ARG A 377 -24.17 7.90 13.64
CA ARG A 377 -25.18 6.85 13.54
C ARG A 377 -24.59 5.45 13.34
N GLU A 378 -23.37 5.36 12.83
CA GLU A 378 -22.71 4.13 12.43
C GLU A 378 -21.36 3.98 13.17
N ALA A 379 -20.95 2.73 13.43
CA ALA A 379 -19.70 2.42 14.12
C ALA A 379 -18.84 1.47 13.27
N PHE A 380 -17.65 1.94 12.88
CA PHE A 380 -16.68 1.16 12.09
C PHE A 380 -15.31 1.15 12.77
N PRO A 381 -15.16 0.42 13.89
CA PRO A 381 -13.90 0.38 14.61
C PRO A 381 -12.77 -0.23 13.77
N PRO A 382 -11.52 0.28 13.87
CA PRO A 382 -10.35 -0.34 13.28
C PRO A 382 -10.22 -1.81 13.69
N GLY A 383 -9.95 -2.67 12.72
CA GLY A 383 -9.86 -4.12 12.89
C GLY A 383 -11.15 -4.88 12.63
N LEU A 384 -12.28 -4.19 12.37
CA LEU A 384 -13.56 -4.82 12.08
C LEU A 384 -13.47 -5.63 10.79
N VAL A 385 -13.92 -6.89 10.82
CA VAL A 385 -13.88 -7.80 9.68
C VAL A 385 -15.26 -7.86 9.02
N LEU A 386 -15.29 -7.69 7.71
CA LEU A 386 -16.47 -7.84 6.87
C LEU A 386 -16.29 -9.09 5.99
N ASP A 387 -16.98 -10.18 6.36
CA ASP A 387 -16.80 -11.50 5.73
C ASP A 387 -17.60 -11.70 4.43
N ASP A 388 -18.76 -11.05 4.29
CA ASP A 388 -19.62 -11.15 3.10
C ASP A 388 -19.88 -9.76 2.52
N VAL A 389 -18.88 -9.25 1.78
CA VAL A 389 -18.96 -7.96 1.10
C VAL A 389 -19.20 -8.19 -0.38
N MET A 390 -20.19 -7.49 -0.94
CA MET A 390 -20.42 -7.44 -2.38
C MET A 390 -19.92 -6.11 -2.93
N LEU A 391 -18.89 -6.17 -3.77
CA LEU A 391 -18.35 -5.04 -4.52
C LEU A 391 -19.03 -4.96 -5.89
N GLN A 392 -19.49 -3.77 -6.26
CA GLN A 392 -19.82 -3.43 -7.63
C GLN A 392 -18.58 -2.86 -8.31
N LEU A 393 -18.10 -3.56 -9.34
CA LEU A 393 -16.82 -3.31 -10.01
C LEU A 393 -16.96 -2.31 -11.16
N PRO A 394 -15.84 -1.79 -11.69
CA PRO A 394 -15.90 -0.75 -12.72
C PRO A 394 -16.43 -1.14 -14.09
N ASP A 395 -16.45 -2.43 -14.38
CA ASP A 395 -17.08 -3.01 -15.57
C ASP A 395 -18.58 -3.28 -15.37
N GLY A 396 -19.14 -2.92 -14.21
CA GLY A 396 -20.53 -3.15 -13.82
C GLY A 396 -20.80 -4.53 -13.22
N THR A 397 -19.82 -5.42 -13.20
CA THR A 397 -19.96 -6.74 -12.59
C THR A 397 -19.97 -6.65 -11.06
N ARG A 398 -20.36 -7.75 -10.41
CA ARG A 398 -20.38 -7.84 -8.94
C ARG A 398 -19.48 -8.97 -8.50
N SER A 399 -18.71 -8.74 -7.44
CA SER A 399 -17.84 -9.77 -6.87
C SER A 399 -17.86 -9.75 -5.36
N ARG A 400 -17.81 -10.94 -4.77
CA ARG A 400 -17.65 -11.12 -3.34
C ARG A 400 -16.21 -10.87 -2.93
N CYS A 401 -16.03 -10.19 -1.81
CA CYS A 401 -14.72 -10.05 -1.18
C CYS A 401 -14.86 -10.12 0.33
N ARG A 402 -13.70 -10.32 0.97
CA ARG A 402 -13.54 -10.19 2.41
C ARG A 402 -12.68 -8.99 2.69
N ALA A 403 -13.06 -8.17 3.67
CA ALA A 403 -12.34 -6.93 3.97
C ALA A 403 -12.20 -6.69 5.47
N GLN A 404 -11.22 -5.86 5.85
CA GLN A 404 -11.02 -5.43 7.22
C GLN A 404 -10.84 -3.92 7.30
N VAL A 405 -11.53 -3.27 8.24
CA VAL A 405 -11.36 -1.84 8.53
C VAL A 405 -9.94 -1.60 9.00
N GLN A 406 -9.22 -0.75 8.29
CA GLN A 406 -7.83 -0.40 8.57
C GLN A 406 -7.73 0.94 9.27
N ASP A 407 -8.46 1.95 8.80
CA ASP A 407 -8.44 3.30 9.33
C ASP A 407 -9.80 4.00 9.19
N THR A 408 -10.02 5.02 10.02
CA THR A 408 -11.13 5.96 9.87
C THR A 408 -10.63 7.39 9.89
N GLY A 409 -10.99 8.21 8.90
CA GLY A 409 -10.57 9.60 8.78
C GLY A 409 -11.75 10.58 8.83
N GLN A 410 -11.49 11.86 9.07
CA GLN A 410 -12.48 12.91 8.79
C GLN A 410 -12.67 13.01 7.27
N LEU A 411 -13.91 13.27 6.83
CA LEU A 411 -14.23 13.51 5.43
C LEU A 411 -14.74 14.95 5.29
N THR A 412 -14.06 15.76 4.49
CA THR A 412 -14.31 17.20 4.32
C THR A 412 -15.36 17.52 3.24
N VAL A 413 -15.83 16.53 2.48
CA VAL A 413 -16.75 16.74 1.34
C VAL A 413 -18.08 16.05 1.59
N THR A 414 -19.15 16.83 1.63
CA THR A 414 -20.50 16.36 1.28
C THR A 414 -20.83 16.96 -0.08
N GLU A 415 -20.69 16.18 -1.16
CA GLU A 415 -21.43 16.50 -2.40
C GLU A 415 -22.93 16.40 -2.11
N GLU A 416 -23.68 17.27 -2.78
CA GLU A 416 -25.11 17.53 -2.58
C GLU A 416 -25.94 16.23 -2.58
N GLY A 417 -26.73 16.01 -1.53
CA GLY A 417 -27.81 15.01 -1.55
C GLY A 417 -27.99 14.12 -0.32
N ALA A 418 -27.06 14.09 0.66
CA ALA A 418 -27.25 13.33 1.90
C ALA A 418 -26.79 14.08 3.16
N SER A 419 -27.71 14.25 4.10
CA SER A 419 -27.51 14.82 5.44
C SER A 419 -26.73 13.84 6.34
N MET A 420 -25.40 13.77 6.18
CA MET A 420 -24.54 13.11 7.17
C MET A 420 -24.16 14.12 8.25
N SER A 421 -24.50 13.81 9.50
CA SER A 421 -24.25 14.70 10.63
C SER A 421 -22.77 14.74 11.03
N ARG A 422 -22.06 13.61 10.87
CA ARG A 422 -20.64 13.45 11.20
C ARG A 422 -19.93 12.61 10.14
N PRO A 423 -19.69 13.18 8.95
CA PRO A 423 -19.10 12.44 7.83
C PRO A 423 -17.67 11.99 8.15
N ARG A 424 -17.43 10.70 8.03
CA ARG A 424 -16.10 10.08 8.13
C ARG A 424 -15.84 9.18 6.93
N ARG A 425 -14.56 9.00 6.62
CA ARG A 425 -14.07 7.99 5.69
C ARG A 425 -13.77 6.70 6.46
N CYS A 426 -14.29 5.57 6.01
CA CYS A 426 -13.87 4.25 6.45
C CYS A 426 -12.94 3.65 5.39
N GLY A 427 -11.67 3.43 5.73
CA GLY A 427 -10.69 2.78 4.86
C GLY A 427 -10.57 1.29 5.19
N LEU A 428 -10.66 0.43 4.17
CA LEU A 428 -10.62 -1.02 4.30
C LEU A 428 -9.47 -1.62 3.50
N ARG A 429 -8.87 -2.67 4.06
CA ARG A 429 -7.97 -3.59 3.37
C ARG A 429 -8.77 -4.78 2.88
N ILE A 430 -8.61 -5.15 1.62
CA ILE A 430 -9.17 -6.40 1.10
C ILE A 430 -8.27 -7.56 1.59
N LEU A 431 -8.89 -8.57 2.18
CA LEU A 431 -8.23 -9.80 2.64
C LEU A 431 -8.27 -10.86 1.54
N GLU A 432 -9.41 -11.00 0.86
CA GLU A 432 -9.64 -11.98 -0.19
C GLU A 432 -10.44 -11.32 -1.32
N LEU A 433 -10.01 -11.57 -2.57
CA LEU A 433 -10.61 -11.02 -3.78
C LEU A 433 -10.60 -12.08 -4.88
N ALA A 434 -11.73 -12.25 -5.57
CA ALA A 434 -11.80 -13.13 -6.73
C ALA A 434 -10.80 -12.70 -7.84
N PRO A 435 -10.14 -13.62 -8.54
CA PRO A 435 -9.18 -13.29 -9.61
C PRO A 435 -9.77 -12.38 -10.69
N GLU A 436 -11.03 -12.61 -11.08
CA GLU A 436 -11.74 -11.84 -12.09
C GLU A 436 -11.97 -10.40 -11.63
N ALA A 437 -12.31 -10.23 -10.35
CA ALA A 437 -12.47 -8.90 -9.75
C ALA A 437 -11.14 -8.15 -9.66
N ARG A 438 -10.05 -8.87 -9.35
CA ARG A 438 -8.69 -8.30 -9.38
C ARG A 438 -8.35 -7.80 -10.78
N ALA A 439 -8.59 -8.61 -11.80
CA ALA A 439 -8.36 -8.24 -13.21
C ALA A 439 -9.18 -6.99 -13.58
N ALA A 440 -10.49 -7.00 -13.34
CA ALA A 440 -11.38 -5.87 -13.64
C ALA A 440 -10.93 -4.55 -12.96
N ILE A 441 -10.50 -4.60 -11.70
CA ILE A 441 -9.97 -3.42 -10.99
C ILE A 441 -8.67 -2.92 -11.63
N LEU A 442 -7.75 -3.83 -12.00
CA LEU A 442 -6.48 -3.46 -12.63
C LEU A 442 -6.65 -2.90 -14.04
N ASP A 443 -7.58 -3.45 -14.81
CA ASP A 443 -7.85 -2.96 -16.17
C ASP A 443 -8.49 -1.58 -16.14
N ALA A 444 -9.44 -1.37 -15.22
CA ALA A 444 -10.00 -0.05 -14.97
C ALA A 444 -8.94 0.95 -14.52
N PHE A 445 -7.99 0.51 -13.69
CA PHE A 445 -6.86 1.31 -13.24
C PHE A 445 -5.94 1.72 -14.41
N ILE A 446 -5.51 0.75 -15.23
CA ILE A 446 -4.67 0.98 -16.41
C ILE A 446 -5.35 1.97 -17.37
N LYS A 447 -6.63 1.75 -17.69
CA LYS A 447 -7.41 2.61 -18.59
C LYS A 447 -7.61 4.02 -18.05
N ALA A 448 -7.76 4.18 -16.73
CA ALA A 448 -7.88 5.51 -16.11
C ALA A 448 -6.54 6.26 -16.11
N ARG A 449 -5.41 5.55 -15.91
CA ARG A 449 -4.07 6.15 -15.91
C ARG A 449 -3.59 6.51 -17.31
N CYS A 450 -3.97 5.72 -18.33
CA CYS A 450 -3.62 5.94 -19.72
C CYS A 450 -4.83 5.55 -20.62
N PRO A 451 -5.62 6.53 -21.11
CA PRO A 451 -6.78 6.25 -21.96
C PRO A 451 -6.45 5.52 -23.27
N ASP A 452 -5.22 5.68 -23.77
CA ASP A 452 -4.68 5.02 -24.96
C ASP A 452 -4.15 3.60 -24.65
N ALA A 453 -4.05 3.20 -23.37
CA ALA A 453 -3.66 1.85 -23.01
C ALA A 453 -4.85 0.89 -23.08
N ARG A 454 -4.60 -0.32 -23.57
CA ARG A 454 -5.57 -1.42 -23.59
C ARG A 454 -4.92 -2.73 -23.15
N ASP A 455 -5.77 -3.63 -22.70
CA ASP A 455 -5.42 -5.02 -22.50
C ASP A 455 -5.07 -5.66 -23.85
N ALA A 456 -3.94 -6.35 -23.96
CA ALA A 456 -3.52 -6.93 -25.22
C ALA A 456 -4.31 -8.19 -25.63
N SER A 457 -4.99 -8.88 -24.70
CA SER A 457 -5.81 -10.06 -25.02
C SER A 457 -7.14 -9.74 -25.68
N GLU A 458 -7.57 -8.48 -25.62
CA GLU A 458 -8.72 -8.00 -26.39
C GLU A 458 -8.42 -7.92 -27.89
N LEU A 459 -7.15 -8.08 -28.29
CA LEU A 459 -6.71 -7.95 -29.67
C LEU A 459 -6.37 -9.31 -30.29
N PRO A 460 -6.60 -9.46 -31.62
CA PRO A 460 -6.03 -10.57 -32.36
C PRO A 460 -4.50 -10.60 -32.22
N PHE A 461 -3.93 -11.77 -31.94
CA PHE A 461 -2.48 -11.91 -31.82
C PHE A 461 -1.74 -11.48 -33.10
N SER A 462 -2.37 -11.60 -34.27
CA SER A 462 -1.84 -11.10 -35.55
C SER A 462 -1.42 -9.63 -35.48
N ASP A 463 -2.15 -8.80 -34.75
CA ASP A 463 -1.89 -7.36 -34.67
C ASP A 463 -0.64 -7.08 -33.80
N VAL A 464 -0.46 -7.87 -32.73
CA VAL A 464 0.76 -7.84 -31.91
C VAL A 464 1.95 -8.35 -32.74
N TRP A 465 1.76 -9.42 -33.52
CA TRP A 465 2.79 -9.95 -34.41
C TRP A 465 3.24 -8.90 -35.45
N ASP A 466 2.28 -8.18 -36.05
CA ASP A 466 2.54 -7.09 -37.00
C ASP A 466 3.34 -5.93 -36.40
N LEU A 467 3.06 -5.58 -35.14
CA LEU A 467 3.83 -4.58 -34.43
C LEU A 467 5.31 -4.99 -34.31
N PHE A 468 5.58 -6.25 -33.97
CA PHE A 468 6.96 -6.76 -33.87
C PHE A 468 7.65 -6.83 -35.23
N ARG A 469 6.93 -7.25 -36.28
CA ARG A 469 7.42 -7.20 -37.67
C ARG A 469 7.81 -5.77 -38.06
N ALA A 470 6.93 -4.80 -37.80
CA ALA A 470 7.17 -3.40 -38.11
C ALA A 470 8.35 -2.80 -37.33
N ALA A 471 8.69 -3.35 -36.16
CA ALA A 471 9.81 -2.93 -35.33
C ALA A 471 11.14 -3.68 -35.65
N ASP A 472 11.17 -4.59 -36.64
CA ASP A 472 12.32 -5.45 -37.00
C ASP A 472 12.93 -6.16 -35.77
N VAL A 473 12.06 -6.60 -34.85
CA VAL A 473 12.47 -7.49 -33.74
C VAL A 473 12.85 -8.85 -34.34
N ARG A 474 13.82 -9.55 -33.75
CA ARG A 474 14.27 -10.87 -34.25
C ARG A 474 14.38 -11.89 -33.12
N PHE A 475 13.72 -13.03 -33.31
CA PHE A 475 13.86 -14.22 -32.46
C PHE A 475 14.28 -15.41 -33.33
N PRO A 476 15.31 -16.18 -32.95
CA PRO A 476 15.78 -17.31 -33.76
C PRO A 476 14.71 -18.38 -34.02
N ASP A 477 13.89 -18.70 -33.00
CA ASP A 477 12.82 -19.71 -33.09
C ASP A 477 11.56 -19.24 -33.81
N TYR A 478 11.41 -17.92 -33.96
CA TYR A 478 10.22 -17.32 -34.54
C TYR A 478 10.64 -16.26 -35.58
N PRO A 479 11.17 -16.70 -36.74
CA PRO A 479 11.61 -15.78 -37.78
C PRO A 479 10.41 -15.02 -38.36
N PHE A 480 10.48 -13.70 -38.32
CA PHE A 480 9.42 -12.77 -38.75
C PHE A 480 9.20 -12.70 -40.27
N HIS A 481 9.90 -13.55 -41.04
CA HIS A 481 9.87 -13.58 -42.50
C HIS A 481 8.68 -14.36 -43.08
N ASP A 482 7.98 -15.14 -42.25
CA ASP A 482 6.76 -15.82 -42.65
C ASP A 482 5.51 -14.93 -42.44
N THR A 483 4.54 -15.05 -43.35
CA THR A 483 3.30 -14.27 -43.27
C THR A 483 2.37 -14.81 -42.18
N ALA A 484 2.41 -16.12 -41.94
CA ALA A 484 1.60 -16.79 -40.95
C ALA A 484 2.09 -16.54 -39.52
N THR A 485 1.15 -16.42 -38.60
CA THR A 485 1.42 -16.33 -37.18
C THR A 485 1.80 -17.71 -36.61
N PRO A 486 2.90 -17.83 -35.84
CA PRO A 486 3.27 -19.13 -35.25
C PRO A 486 2.19 -19.66 -34.28
N GLU A 487 1.63 -20.83 -34.57
CA GLU A 487 0.57 -21.46 -33.77
C GLU A 487 0.93 -21.61 -32.28
N PRO A 488 2.17 -22.01 -31.88
CA PRO A 488 2.53 -22.08 -30.46
C PRO A 488 2.43 -20.74 -29.73
N LEU A 489 2.70 -19.62 -30.41
CA LEU A 489 2.59 -18.28 -29.81
C LEU A 489 1.12 -17.88 -29.62
N VAL A 490 0.25 -18.23 -30.57
CA VAL A 490 -1.20 -17.98 -30.48
C VAL A 490 -1.80 -18.76 -29.32
N ASP A 491 -1.50 -20.06 -29.24
CA ASP A 491 -2.01 -20.95 -28.17
C ASP A 491 -1.52 -20.48 -26.78
N ALA A 492 -0.23 -20.15 -26.65
CA ALA A 492 0.33 -19.63 -25.40
C ALA A 492 -0.32 -18.29 -25.00
N HIS A 493 -0.50 -17.37 -25.94
CA HIS A 493 -1.15 -16.08 -25.70
C HIS A 493 -2.59 -16.26 -25.21
N GLN A 494 -3.35 -17.16 -25.84
CA GLN A 494 -4.74 -17.46 -25.45
C GLN A 494 -4.82 -18.11 -24.06
N ARG A 495 -4.00 -19.13 -23.78
CA ARG A 495 -4.03 -19.87 -22.50
C ARG A 495 -3.56 -19.04 -21.30
N LEU A 496 -2.64 -18.11 -21.51
CA LEU A 496 -2.19 -17.21 -20.46
C LEU A 496 -3.31 -16.26 -19.99
N GLY A 497 -4.33 -16.03 -20.83
CA GLY A 497 -5.59 -15.38 -20.44
C GLY A 497 -5.39 -13.99 -19.80
N ASN A 498 -4.40 -13.24 -20.28
CA ASN A 498 -3.95 -11.94 -19.79
C ASN A 498 -4.38 -11.49 -18.38
N GLY A 499 -3.69 -12.00 -17.37
CA GLY A 499 -3.86 -11.57 -15.98
C GLY A 499 -4.91 -12.35 -15.20
N ILE A 500 -5.71 -13.20 -15.85
CA ILE A 500 -6.68 -14.11 -15.19
C ILE A 500 -5.99 -15.00 -14.15
N HIS A 501 -4.82 -15.56 -14.49
CA HIS A 501 -4.08 -16.47 -13.61
C HIS A 501 -2.99 -15.78 -12.78
N GLY A 502 -2.82 -14.45 -12.93
CA GLY A 502 -1.65 -13.74 -12.39
C GLY A 502 -0.30 -14.26 -12.93
N LEU A 503 -0.33 -14.95 -14.08
CA LEU A 503 0.85 -15.53 -14.73
C LEU A 503 1.46 -14.60 -15.77
N SER A 504 0.66 -13.80 -16.48
CA SER A 504 1.17 -12.82 -17.45
C SER A 504 0.30 -11.58 -17.50
N LYS A 505 0.88 -10.46 -17.93
CA LYS A 505 0.13 -9.26 -18.31
C LYS A 505 0.78 -8.61 -19.52
N ALA A 506 -0.01 -8.37 -20.54
CA ALA A 506 0.34 -7.69 -21.76
C ALA A 506 -0.54 -6.45 -21.93
N ILE A 507 0.09 -5.32 -22.21
CA ILE A 507 -0.55 -4.02 -22.33
C ILE A 507 -0.09 -3.42 -23.66
N VAL A 508 -1.04 -2.95 -24.45
CA VAL A 508 -0.77 -2.21 -25.68
C VAL A 508 -1.03 -0.72 -25.50
N TYR A 509 -0.33 0.09 -26.28
CA TYR A 509 -0.64 1.49 -26.50
C TYR A 509 -1.28 1.62 -27.89
N GLN A 510 -2.54 2.06 -27.93
CA GLN A 510 -3.35 2.20 -29.14
C GLN A 510 -4.00 3.58 -29.21
N ARG A 511 -3.88 4.22 -30.37
CA ARG A 511 -4.53 5.51 -30.65
C ARG A 511 -5.23 5.44 -32.01
N GLU A 512 -6.48 5.89 -32.08
CA GLU A 512 -7.28 5.88 -33.32
C GLU A 512 -7.31 4.49 -34.01
N GLY A 513 -7.40 3.42 -33.22
CA GLY A 513 -7.41 2.04 -33.72
C GLY A 513 -6.04 1.47 -34.10
N ARG A 514 -4.97 2.28 -34.11
CA ARG A 514 -3.63 1.86 -34.52
C ARG A 514 -2.73 1.56 -33.32
N LEU A 515 -2.02 0.42 -33.36
CA LEU A 515 -1.04 0.05 -32.34
C LEU A 515 0.27 0.83 -32.50
N TYR A 516 0.82 1.30 -31.38
CA TYR A 516 2.08 2.04 -31.31
C TYR A 516 3.09 1.39 -30.35
N GLY A 517 2.63 0.65 -29.35
CA GLY A 517 3.51 -0.07 -28.45
C GLY A 517 2.85 -1.26 -27.77
N HIS A 518 3.67 -2.16 -27.25
CA HIS A 518 3.29 -3.37 -26.55
C HIS A 518 4.36 -3.69 -25.50
N ILE A 519 3.92 -3.97 -24.27
CA ILE A 519 4.74 -4.54 -23.22
C ILE A 519 4.09 -5.82 -22.74
N SER A 520 4.90 -6.84 -22.47
CA SER A 520 4.42 -8.07 -21.84
C SER A 520 5.32 -8.44 -20.67
N GLY A 521 4.69 -8.81 -19.57
CA GLY A 521 5.31 -9.38 -18.40
C GLY A 521 4.83 -10.79 -18.12
N LEU A 522 5.70 -11.60 -17.53
CA LEU A 522 5.47 -13.01 -17.21
C LEU A 522 5.99 -13.31 -15.81
N ARG A 523 5.22 -14.06 -15.02
CA ARG A 523 5.67 -14.65 -13.76
C ARG A 523 6.55 -15.85 -14.07
N ILE A 524 7.87 -15.64 -14.01
CA ILE A 524 8.84 -16.63 -14.47
C ILE A 524 9.42 -17.51 -13.36
N TYR A 525 9.33 -17.01 -12.11
CA TYR A 525 9.64 -17.71 -10.85
C TYR A 525 8.53 -17.42 -9.83
N SER A 526 8.45 -18.22 -8.76
CA SER A 526 7.38 -18.19 -7.76
C SER A 526 7.13 -16.77 -7.22
N ARG A 527 8.17 -15.95 -7.07
CA ARG A 527 8.11 -14.57 -6.51
C ARG A 527 8.60 -13.49 -7.48
N THR A 528 8.80 -13.81 -8.77
CA THR A 528 9.47 -12.90 -9.72
C THR A 528 8.64 -12.62 -10.94
N TRP A 529 8.39 -11.34 -11.18
CA TRP A 529 7.79 -10.82 -12.38
C TRP A 529 8.85 -10.34 -13.37
N LEU A 530 8.89 -10.95 -14.55
CA LEU A 530 9.78 -10.58 -15.62
C LEU A 530 9.04 -9.69 -16.63
N SER A 531 9.57 -8.50 -16.90
CA SER A 531 9.21 -7.75 -18.11
C SER A 531 9.91 -8.39 -19.32
N GLN A 532 9.18 -9.24 -20.04
CA GLN A 532 9.73 -10.12 -21.08
C GLN A 532 10.11 -9.35 -22.35
N HIS A 533 9.24 -8.46 -22.82
CA HIS A 533 9.55 -7.60 -23.95
C HIS A 533 8.80 -6.27 -23.86
N LEU A 534 9.42 -5.23 -24.42
CA LEU A 534 8.84 -3.94 -24.69
C LEU A 534 9.14 -3.61 -26.15
N VAL A 535 8.10 -3.39 -26.94
CA VAL A 535 8.19 -3.04 -28.35
C VAL A 535 7.39 -1.78 -28.59
N VAL A 536 7.99 -0.83 -29.29
CA VAL A 536 7.34 0.41 -29.73
C VAL A 536 7.66 0.57 -31.20
N ARG A 537 6.73 1.15 -31.97
CA ARG A 537 6.94 1.34 -33.41
C ARG A 537 8.11 2.27 -33.69
N PRO A 538 8.87 2.02 -34.76
CA PRO A 538 9.93 2.92 -35.18
C PRO A 538 9.44 4.37 -35.34
N GLY A 539 10.27 5.33 -34.94
CA GLY A 539 9.94 6.76 -34.97
C GLY A 539 9.34 7.31 -33.67
N TYR A 540 8.79 6.46 -32.80
CA TYR A 540 8.09 6.88 -31.57
C TYR A 540 8.92 6.77 -30.29
N HIS A 541 10.19 6.35 -30.40
CA HIS A 541 11.08 6.11 -29.25
C HIS A 541 11.65 7.38 -28.59
N ARG A 542 11.70 8.52 -29.29
CA ARG A 542 12.52 9.68 -28.87
C ARG A 542 11.75 10.83 -28.26
N HIS A 543 10.44 10.95 -28.52
CA HIS A 543 9.66 12.15 -28.16
C HIS A 543 8.31 11.88 -27.51
N GLU A 544 7.80 10.64 -27.58
CA GLU A 544 6.54 10.26 -26.95
C GLU A 544 6.82 9.30 -25.79
N SER A 545 6.21 9.56 -24.64
CA SER A 545 6.39 8.81 -23.39
C SER A 545 5.80 7.39 -23.44
N ILE A 546 5.49 6.83 -24.62
CA ILE A 546 4.84 5.51 -24.77
C ILE A 546 5.61 4.41 -24.05
N SER A 547 6.93 4.33 -24.24
CA SER A 547 7.77 3.34 -23.54
C SER A 547 7.71 3.50 -22.03
N GLN A 548 7.73 4.74 -21.55
CA GLN A 548 7.67 5.06 -20.13
C GLN A 548 6.31 4.72 -19.54
N GLU A 549 5.22 5.08 -20.23
CA GLU A 549 3.85 4.78 -19.80
C GLU A 549 3.64 3.27 -19.74
N LEU A 550 4.02 2.52 -20.77
CA LEU A 550 3.90 1.06 -20.78
C LEU A 550 4.71 0.40 -19.65
N VAL A 551 5.95 0.82 -19.41
CA VAL A 551 6.76 0.29 -18.31
C VAL A 551 6.17 0.64 -16.95
N ALA A 552 5.68 1.87 -16.76
CA ALA A 552 5.04 2.27 -15.52
C ALA A 552 3.78 1.45 -15.23
N LEU A 553 2.93 1.24 -16.24
CA LEU A 553 1.71 0.42 -16.12
C LEU A 553 2.04 -1.05 -15.82
N ALA A 554 3.06 -1.63 -16.48
CA ALA A 554 3.50 -2.99 -16.20
C ALA A 554 4.07 -3.15 -14.78
N ALA A 555 4.81 -2.15 -14.30
CA ALA A 555 5.32 -2.12 -12.93
C ALA A 555 4.20 -1.98 -11.89
N ASP A 556 3.21 -1.11 -12.14
CA ASP A 556 2.03 -0.97 -11.27
C ASP A 556 1.23 -2.29 -11.21
N TYR A 557 1.06 -2.98 -12.35
CA TYR A 557 0.44 -4.31 -12.38
C TYR A 557 1.24 -5.31 -11.53
N ALA A 558 2.55 -5.40 -11.73
CA ALA A 558 3.40 -6.33 -10.99
C ALA A 558 3.39 -6.06 -9.47
N GLU A 559 3.37 -4.79 -9.04
CA GLU A 559 3.26 -4.42 -7.63
C GLU A 559 1.90 -4.80 -7.01
N SER A 560 0.84 -4.88 -7.83
CA SER A 560 -0.49 -5.29 -7.37
C SER A 560 -0.60 -6.80 -7.09
N LEU A 561 0.40 -7.57 -7.48
CA LEU A 561 0.53 -8.98 -7.14
C LEU A 561 1.22 -9.10 -5.78
N ASP A 562 0.44 -9.45 -4.75
CA ASP A 562 0.88 -9.44 -3.35
C ASP A 562 2.03 -10.42 -3.07
N ASP A 563 2.09 -11.50 -3.84
CA ASP A 563 3.08 -12.58 -3.73
C ASP A 563 4.26 -12.44 -4.71
N VAL A 564 4.33 -11.34 -5.47
CA VAL A 564 5.52 -10.95 -6.25
C VAL A 564 6.40 -10.08 -5.36
N GLU A 565 7.67 -10.50 -5.20
CA GLU A 565 8.68 -9.77 -4.43
C GLU A 565 9.75 -9.13 -5.31
N TYR A 566 9.98 -9.66 -6.50
CA TYR A 566 11.06 -9.22 -7.38
C TYR A 566 10.50 -8.85 -8.75
N LEU A 567 10.98 -7.73 -9.29
CA LEU A 567 10.77 -7.36 -10.68
C LEU A 567 12.09 -7.52 -11.42
N ARG A 568 12.01 -8.06 -12.62
CA ARG A 568 13.15 -8.40 -13.45
C ARG A 568 12.99 -7.80 -14.84
N ALA A 569 14.04 -7.20 -15.36
CA ALA A 569 14.11 -6.76 -16.75
C ALA A 569 15.41 -7.25 -17.39
N LEU A 570 15.37 -7.48 -18.69
CA LEU A 570 16.50 -7.95 -19.46
C LEU A 570 16.72 -7.10 -20.72
N TRP A 571 17.98 -6.96 -21.12
CA TRP A 571 18.32 -6.30 -22.38
C TRP A 571 19.59 -6.87 -22.99
N ARG A 572 19.64 -6.86 -24.32
CA ARG A 572 20.86 -7.23 -25.05
C ARG A 572 21.86 -6.09 -24.98
N CYS A 573 23.12 -6.36 -24.60
CA CYS A 573 24.18 -5.35 -24.49
C CYS A 573 24.47 -4.63 -25.82
N ARG A 574 24.22 -5.31 -26.95
CA ARG A 574 24.40 -4.74 -28.29
C ARG A 574 23.39 -3.62 -28.60
N ASN A 575 22.24 -3.57 -27.93
CA ASN A 575 21.32 -2.44 -28.05
C ASN A 575 21.85 -1.29 -27.18
N ARG A 576 22.47 -0.30 -27.83
CA ARG A 576 23.10 0.86 -27.17
C ARG A 576 22.11 1.68 -26.34
N TRP A 577 20.88 1.83 -26.81
CA TRP A 577 19.88 2.66 -26.14
C TRP A 577 19.41 2.02 -24.83
N THR A 578 18.98 0.75 -24.88
CA THR A 578 18.57 0.02 -23.66
C THR A 578 19.73 -0.13 -22.69
N SER A 579 20.94 -0.43 -23.20
CA SER A 579 22.12 -0.61 -22.34
C SER A 579 22.50 0.66 -21.60
N ARG A 580 22.34 1.83 -22.22
CA ARG A 580 22.61 3.10 -21.58
C ARG A 580 21.58 3.43 -20.50
N ILE A 581 20.29 3.35 -20.84
CA ILE A 581 19.20 3.73 -19.92
C ILE A 581 19.10 2.74 -18.76
N TYR A 582 18.94 1.44 -19.06
CA TYR A 582 18.76 0.44 -18.02
C TYR A 582 20.05 0.14 -17.28
N GLY A 583 21.22 0.31 -17.91
CA GLY A 583 22.51 0.28 -17.20
C GLY A 583 22.62 1.39 -16.15
N ALA A 584 22.30 2.63 -16.51
CA ALA A 584 22.32 3.74 -15.55
C ALA A 584 21.31 3.56 -14.41
N ILE A 585 20.11 3.05 -14.71
CA ILE A 585 19.10 2.71 -13.71
C ILE A 585 19.62 1.62 -12.76
N ALA A 586 20.17 0.53 -13.31
CA ALA A 586 20.69 -0.58 -12.51
C ALA A 586 21.80 -0.12 -11.57
N SER A 587 22.77 0.66 -12.06
CA SER A 587 23.84 1.22 -11.24
C SER A 587 23.32 2.14 -10.12
N ARG A 588 22.26 2.91 -10.37
CA ARG A 588 21.72 3.85 -9.38
C ARG A 588 20.83 3.19 -8.33
N LEU A 589 20.23 2.07 -8.68
CA LEU A 589 19.39 1.26 -7.79
C LEU A 589 20.18 0.18 -7.05
N GLU A 590 21.50 0.12 -7.24
CA GLU A 590 22.35 -0.86 -6.61
C GLU A 590 22.27 -0.76 -5.08
N ARG A 591 21.71 -1.81 -4.48
CA ARG A 591 21.49 -1.95 -3.05
C ARG A 591 21.72 -3.42 -2.68
N PRO A 592 22.76 -3.74 -1.88
CA PRO A 592 23.00 -5.11 -1.42
C PRO A 592 21.75 -5.73 -0.80
N GLY A 593 21.42 -6.96 -1.20
CA GLY A 593 20.24 -7.69 -0.71
C GLY A 593 18.89 -7.19 -1.25
N MET A 594 18.88 -6.14 -2.08
CA MET A 594 17.66 -5.53 -2.62
C MET A 594 17.65 -5.47 -4.15
N SER A 595 18.80 -5.45 -4.80
CA SER A 595 18.93 -5.51 -6.26
C SER A 595 20.13 -6.34 -6.67
N CYS A 596 20.07 -6.95 -7.85
CA CYS A 596 21.19 -7.65 -8.45
C CYS A 596 21.22 -7.37 -9.95
N LEU A 597 22.42 -7.09 -10.49
CA LEU A 597 22.69 -7.03 -11.92
C LEU A 597 23.51 -8.26 -12.30
N HIS A 598 22.96 -9.09 -13.18
CA HIS A 598 23.58 -10.32 -13.65
C HIS A 598 23.79 -10.24 -15.16
N ALA A 599 24.85 -10.89 -15.65
CA ALA A 599 25.13 -10.98 -17.08
C ALA A 599 25.31 -12.44 -17.47
N PHE A 600 24.75 -12.80 -18.63
CA PHE A 600 24.92 -14.11 -19.24
C PHE A 600 24.94 -13.98 -20.76
N THR A 601 25.40 -15.03 -21.43
CA THR A 601 25.44 -15.10 -22.89
C THR A 601 24.69 -16.35 -23.34
N PRO A 602 23.53 -16.20 -24.01
CA PRO A 602 22.84 -17.33 -24.61
C PRO A 602 23.69 -17.95 -25.72
N CYS A 603 23.85 -19.26 -25.65
CA CYS A 603 24.59 -20.07 -26.61
C CYS A 603 23.71 -21.20 -27.12
N ARG A 604 23.77 -21.54 -28.40
CA ARG A 604 22.84 -22.50 -29.02
C ARG A 604 23.55 -23.58 -29.84
N LEU A 605 23.08 -24.82 -29.74
CA LEU A 605 23.58 -25.98 -30.48
C LEU A 605 22.40 -26.84 -31.00
N PRO A 606 22.42 -27.34 -32.24
CA PRO A 606 21.49 -28.39 -32.69
C PRO A 606 21.58 -29.63 -31.81
N VAL A 607 20.44 -30.25 -31.45
CA VAL A 607 20.48 -31.43 -30.54
C VAL A 607 21.10 -32.67 -31.17
N ASP A 608 21.16 -32.71 -32.50
CA ASP A 608 21.78 -33.75 -33.32
C ASP A 608 23.27 -33.47 -33.60
N ALA A 609 23.81 -32.36 -33.09
CA ALA A 609 25.23 -32.07 -33.21
C ALA A 609 26.09 -33.16 -32.55
N ALA A 610 27.12 -33.61 -33.26
CA ALA A 610 28.05 -34.60 -32.75
C ALA A 610 28.94 -34.00 -31.65
N LEU A 611 28.59 -34.26 -30.39
CA LEU A 611 29.43 -33.90 -29.26
C LEU A 611 30.53 -34.96 -29.03
N PRO A 612 31.74 -34.55 -28.62
CA PRO A 612 32.76 -35.52 -28.22
C PRO A 612 32.26 -36.36 -27.03
N PRO A 613 32.62 -37.65 -26.94
CA PRO A 613 32.19 -38.49 -25.84
C PRO A 613 32.75 -37.95 -24.50
N PRO A 614 31.94 -37.95 -23.43
CA PRO A 614 32.41 -37.53 -22.12
C PRO A 614 33.51 -38.48 -21.61
N ARG A 615 34.43 -37.94 -20.79
CA ARG A 615 35.51 -38.72 -20.19
C ARG A 615 34.95 -39.89 -19.37
N ALA A 616 35.53 -41.08 -19.57
CA ALA A 616 35.16 -42.26 -18.81
C ALA A 616 35.32 -42.04 -17.29
N GLY A 617 34.36 -42.54 -16.52
CA GLY A 617 34.36 -42.45 -15.05
C GLY A 617 33.59 -41.25 -14.47
N LEU A 618 33.14 -40.29 -15.30
CA LEU A 618 32.22 -39.24 -14.85
C LEU A 618 30.78 -39.74 -14.93
N ARG A 619 30.09 -39.78 -13.79
CA ARG A 619 28.68 -40.17 -13.70
C ARG A 619 27.79 -38.96 -13.48
N VAL A 620 26.92 -38.68 -14.45
CA VAL A 620 25.86 -37.68 -14.32
C VAL A 620 24.59 -38.37 -13.84
N ARG A 621 23.97 -37.82 -12.79
CA ARG A 621 22.67 -38.31 -12.29
C ARG A 621 21.74 -37.16 -11.89
N PRO A 622 20.41 -37.38 -11.82
CA PRO A 622 19.50 -36.44 -11.20
C PRO A 622 19.91 -36.10 -9.76
N ALA A 623 19.73 -34.84 -9.37
CA ALA A 623 19.98 -34.36 -8.02
C ALA A 623 18.86 -34.80 -7.07
N GLY A 624 19.23 -35.37 -5.91
CA GLY A 624 18.32 -35.68 -4.82
C GLY A 624 18.25 -34.56 -3.78
N THR A 625 17.41 -34.72 -2.76
CA THR A 625 17.16 -33.69 -1.73
C THR A 625 18.43 -33.25 -0.99
N SER A 626 19.38 -34.16 -0.71
CA SER A 626 20.67 -33.80 -0.10
C SER A 626 21.52 -32.93 -1.01
N ASP A 627 21.51 -33.21 -2.32
CA ASP A 627 22.29 -32.45 -3.30
C ASP A 627 21.71 -31.05 -3.51
N LEU A 628 20.38 -30.90 -3.47
CA LEU A 628 19.72 -29.60 -3.58
C LEU A 628 20.02 -28.71 -2.37
N ARG A 629 20.03 -29.27 -1.15
CA ARG A 629 20.47 -28.54 0.05
C ARG A 629 21.93 -28.11 -0.05
N TRP A 630 22.80 -28.99 -0.56
CA TRP A 630 24.20 -28.65 -0.81
C TRP A 630 24.32 -27.51 -1.82
N LEU A 631 23.59 -27.59 -2.94
CA LEU A 631 23.60 -26.58 -4.00
C LEU A 631 23.13 -25.22 -3.48
N GLU A 632 22.05 -25.18 -2.69
CA GLU A 632 21.61 -23.93 -2.07
C GLU A 632 22.70 -23.31 -1.18
N GLN A 633 23.31 -24.11 -0.30
CA GLN A 633 24.36 -23.63 0.59
C GLN A 633 25.53 -23.06 -0.22
N HIS A 634 25.98 -23.78 -1.25
CA HIS A 634 27.02 -23.32 -2.15
C HIS A 634 26.64 -21.99 -2.85
N LEU A 635 25.40 -21.86 -3.33
CA LEU A 635 24.93 -20.63 -3.98
C LEU A 635 24.78 -19.46 -2.98
N ARG A 636 24.44 -19.71 -1.72
CA ARG A 636 24.42 -18.69 -0.65
C ARG A 636 25.81 -18.10 -0.38
N GLU A 637 26.84 -18.92 -0.52
CA GLU A 637 28.24 -18.51 -0.31
C GLU A 637 28.84 -17.81 -1.53
N THR A 638 28.36 -18.14 -2.73
CA THR A 638 28.98 -17.72 -4.00
C THR A 638 28.17 -16.71 -4.82
N GLN A 639 26.88 -16.51 -4.52
CA GLN A 639 25.99 -15.64 -5.30
C GLN A 639 25.27 -14.59 -4.45
N ASP A 640 24.75 -13.58 -5.13
CA ASP A 640 23.88 -12.58 -4.51
C ASP A 640 22.57 -13.23 -4.02
N VAL A 641 22.18 -12.94 -2.78
CA VAL A 641 20.95 -13.45 -2.16
C VAL A 641 19.68 -13.09 -2.95
N VAL A 642 19.67 -11.95 -3.65
CA VAL A 642 18.59 -11.53 -4.53
C VAL A 642 18.49 -12.50 -5.70
N ARG A 643 19.61 -12.91 -6.30
CA ARG A 643 19.61 -13.88 -7.41
C ARG A 643 19.08 -15.24 -6.96
N LEU A 644 19.54 -15.71 -5.79
CA LEU A 644 19.09 -16.97 -5.19
C LEU A 644 17.56 -16.98 -5.01
N ARG A 645 17.04 -15.96 -4.32
CA ARG A 645 15.59 -15.88 -3.99
C ARG A 645 14.71 -15.58 -5.19
N SER A 646 15.18 -14.75 -6.12
CA SER A 646 14.39 -14.36 -7.30
C SER A 646 14.37 -15.41 -8.40
N SER A 647 15.21 -16.44 -8.35
CA SER A 647 15.29 -17.48 -9.38
C SER A 647 14.81 -18.84 -8.88
N ASP A 648 14.08 -18.86 -7.75
CA ASP A 648 13.65 -20.08 -7.05
C ASP A 648 14.82 -21.04 -6.81
N LEU A 649 15.97 -20.55 -6.33
CA LEU A 649 17.15 -21.37 -6.04
C LEU A 649 17.28 -21.69 -4.54
N VAL A 650 16.15 -21.69 -3.84
CA VAL A 650 16.04 -22.03 -2.41
C VAL A 650 15.39 -23.40 -2.25
N GLU A 651 15.67 -24.07 -1.13
CA GLU A 651 15.07 -25.35 -0.76
C GLU A 651 13.53 -25.25 -0.80
N GLY A 652 12.91 -26.32 -1.31
CA GLY A 652 11.46 -26.39 -1.53
C GLY A 652 10.98 -25.81 -2.87
N GLU A 653 11.68 -24.81 -3.42
CA GLU A 653 11.31 -24.17 -4.70
C GLU A 653 12.29 -24.48 -5.84
N MET A 654 13.42 -25.14 -5.56
CA MET A 654 14.49 -25.37 -6.54
C MET A 654 14.03 -26.09 -7.82
N THR A 655 13.04 -26.98 -7.71
CA THR A 655 12.40 -27.68 -8.84
C THR A 655 11.15 -26.97 -9.37
N MET A 656 10.84 -25.79 -8.84
CA MET A 656 9.74 -24.90 -9.19
C MET A 656 8.34 -25.48 -8.94
N GLY A 657 8.15 -26.18 -7.82
CA GLY A 657 6.87 -26.84 -7.50
C GLY A 657 5.68 -25.88 -7.44
N THR A 658 5.82 -24.76 -6.73
CA THR A 658 4.75 -23.76 -6.59
C THR A 658 4.40 -23.11 -7.93
N LEU A 659 5.40 -22.69 -8.70
CA LEU A 659 5.15 -22.08 -10.00
C LEU A 659 4.60 -23.10 -11.00
N GLY A 660 5.15 -24.32 -11.02
CA GLY A 660 4.71 -25.38 -11.91
C GLY A 660 3.26 -25.77 -11.69
N GLY A 661 2.79 -25.79 -10.43
CA GLY A 661 1.38 -25.96 -10.10
C GLY A 661 0.50 -24.89 -10.75
N ARG A 662 0.87 -23.61 -10.61
CA ARG A 662 0.10 -22.49 -11.21
C ARG A 662 0.02 -22.56 -12.73
N TYR A 663 1.11 -22.89 -13.42
CA TYR A 663 1.08 -23.08 -14.87
C TYR A 663 0.24 -24.30 -15.26
N SER A 664 0.27 -25.38 -14.46
CA SER A 664 -0.52 -26.58 -14.70
C SER A 664 -2.02 -26.30 -14.60
N ASP A 665 -2.45 -25.44 -13.67
CA ASP A 665 -3.85 -24.98 -13.56
C ASP A 665 -4.32 -24.27 -14.85
N ALA A 666 -3.41 -23.61 -15.55
CA ALA A 666 -3.64 -22.97 -16.86
C ALA A 666 -3.36 -23.91 -18.06
N ARG A 667 -3.15 -25.21 -17.84
CA ARG A 667 -2.77 -26.21 -18.86
C ARG A 667 -1.51 -25.84 -19.63
N LEU A 668 -0.57 -25.21 -18.93
CA LEU A 668 0.76 -24.85 -19.39
C LEU A 668 1.80 -25.57 -18.51
N ARG A 669 3.05 -25.56 -18.95
CA ARG A 669 4.16 -26.19 -18.24
C ARG A 669 5.22 -25.16 -17.91
N ARG A 670 5.75 -25.25 -16.70
CA ARG A 670 6.94 -24.53 -16.25
C ARG A 670 7.59 -25.34 -15.13
N SER A 671 8.83 -25.78 -15.32
CA SER A 671 9.52 -26.67 -14.37
C SER A 671 11.04 -26.56 -14.50
N ARG A 672 11.76 -27.02 -13.48
CA ARG A 672 13.21 -27.17 -13.51
C ARG A 672 13.61 -28.59 -13.08
N ARG A 673 14.49 -29.21 -13.86
CA ARG A 673 15.19 -30.45 -13.50
C ARG A 673 16.66 -30.16 -13.28
N ILE A 674 17.26 -30.85 -12.32
CA ILE A 674 18.64 -30.61 -11.92
C ILE A 674 19.38 -31.95 -11.93
N ALA A 675 20.54 -31.97 -12.56
CA ALA A 675 21.45 -33.10 -12.55
C ALA A 675 22.85 -32.63 -12.12
N LEU A 676 23.68 -33.57 -11.68
CA LEU A 676 25.02 -33.30 -11.18
C LEU A 676 26.01 -34.37 -11.60
N VAL A 677 27.30 -34.01 -11.62
CA VAL A 677 28.40 -34.97 -11.73
C VAL A 677 28.84 -35.39 -10.32
N GLU A 678 28.81 -36.69 -10.07
CA GLU A 678 29.22 -37.27 -8.79
C GLU A 678 30.73 -37.07 -8.54
N GLY A 679 31.09 -36.78 -7.29
CA GLY A 679 32.45 -36.74 -6.79
C GLY A 679 32.57 -37.49 -5.46
N GLN A 680 33.80 -37.72 -5.00
CA GLN A 680 34.06 -38.48 -3.77
C GLN A 680 33.62 -37.71 -2.51
N ASP A 681 33.93 -36.41 -2.45
CA ASP A 681 33.64 -35.55 -1.29
C ASP A 681 32.41 -34.65 -1.48
N GLY A 682 31.70 -34.81 -2.60
CA GLY A 682 30.55 -34.01 -2.96
C GLY A 682 30.37 -33.82 -4.46
N PRO A 683 29.35 -33.07 -4.89
CA PRO A 683 29.09 -32.78 -6.30
C PRO A 683 30.23 -31.98 -6.93
N ARG A 684 30.64 -32.34 -8.16
CA ARG A 684 31.69 -31.63 -8.91
C ARG A 684 31.15 -30.50 -9.80
N GLY A 685 29.85 -30.52 -10.07
CA GLY A 685 29.15 -29.51 -10.84
C GLY A 685 27.71 -29.91 -11.08
N PHE A 686 26.87 -28.92 -11.41
CA PHE A 686 25.45 -29.08 -11.65
C PHE A 686 25.04 -28.50 -12.99
N VAL A 687 23.99 -29.09 -13.57
CA VAL A 687 23.24 -28.53 -14.68
C VAL A 687 21.79 -28.32 -14.24
N LEU A 688 21.31 -27.09 -14.41
CA LEU A 688 19.93 -26.70 -14.18
C LEU A 688 19.26 -26.62 -15.54
N MET A 689 18.31 -27.50 -15.81
CA MET A 689 17.62 -27.63 -17.09
C MET A 689 16.17 -27.19 -16.93
N GLU A 690 15.82 -26.10 -17.60
CA GLU A 690 14.48 -25.53 -17.51
C GLU A 690 13.59 -25.96 -18.66
N ASP A 691 12.30 -26.07 -18.37
CA ASP A 691 11.30 -26.45 -19.36
C ASP A 691 10.01 -25.67 -19.16
N SER A 692 9.50 -25.13 -20.26
CA SER A 692 8.31 -24.32 -20.34
C SER A 692 7.54 -24.63 -21.62
N THR A 693 6.23 -24.39 -21.63
CA THR A 693 5.45 -24.47 -22.87
C THR A 693 6.09 -23.55 -23.93
N PRO A 694 6.27 -24.02 -25.18
CA PRO A 694 6.76 -23.19 -26.28
C PRO A 694 5.92 -21.91 -26.42
N GLY A 695 6.58 -20.78 -26.68
CA GLY A 695 5.91 -19.51 -26.93
C GLY A 695 5.57 -18.68 -25.70
N LEU A 696 5.81 -19.19 -24.48
CA LEU A 696 5.70 -18.40 -23.25
C LEU A 696 6.71 -17.25 -23.23
N PHE A 697 7.99 -17.56 -23.42
CA PHE A 697 9.05 -16.58 -23.56
C PHE A 697 9.63 -16.62 -24.98
N TRP A 698 9.44 -15.57 -25.78
CA TRP A 698 9.68 -15.63 -27.23
C TRP A 698 11.15 -15.78 -27.64
N ALA A 699 12.09 -15.45 -26.75
CA ALA A 699 13.51 -15.75 -26.98
C ALA A 699 13.90 -17.15 -26.50
N GLU A 700 12.96 -17.96 -26.01
CA GLU A 700 13.07 -19.35 -25.57
C GLU A 700 14.13 -19.64 -24.48
N TRP A 701 14.78 -18.62 -23.91
CA TRP A 701 15.80 -18.76 -22.86
C TRP A 701 15.34 -19.46 -21.57
N TYR A 702 14.04 -19.52 -21.29
CA TYR A 702 13.50 -20.28 -20.15
C TYR A 702 13.16 -21.75 -20.51
N ASN A 703 13.66 -22.21 -21.65
CA ASN A 703 13.83 -23.61 -22.04
C ASN A 703 15.31 -24.03 -22.10
N ALA A 704 16.22 -23.12 -21.75
CA ALA A 704 17.65 -23.34 -21.73
C ALA A 704 18.10 -24.08 -20.47
N PHE A 705 19.36 -24.51 -20.49
CA PHE A 705 20.07 -24.95 -19.30
C PHE A 705 21.12 -23.92 -18.85
N SER A 706 21.55 -24.05 -17.60
CA SER A 706 22.67 -23.29 -17.04
C SER A 706 23.54 -24.20 -16.18
N LEU A 707 24.78 -23.80 -15.96
CA LEU A 707 25.77 -24.59 -15.25
C LEU A 707 26.14 -23.93 -13.92
N VAL A 708 26.41 -24.75 -12.91
CA VAL A 708 27.05 -24.35 -11.66
C VAL A 708 28.27 -25.23 -11.49
N MET A 709 29.45 -24.67 -11.77
CA MET A 709 30.72 -25.39 -11.69
C MET A 709 31.29 -25.31 -10.28
N VAL A 710 31.63 -26.47 -9.69
CA VAL A 710 32.24 -26.57 -8.35
C VAL A 710 33.71 -26.95 -8.46
N GLU A 711 34.05 -27.83 -9.41
CA GLU A 711 35.43 -28.21 -9.72
C GLU A 711 36.28 -26.98 -10.07
N GLN A 712 37.43 -26.88 -9.42
CA GLN A 712 38.34 -25.73 -9.54
C GLN A 712 39.55 -26.04 -10.42
N ASP A 713 39.95 -27.32 -10.55
CA ASP A 713 41.01 -27.69 -11.48
C ASP A 713 40.51 -27.52 -12.93
N ALA A 714 41.21 -26.71 -13.72
CA ALA A 714 40.75 -26.32 -15.05
C ALA A 714 40.52 -27.51 -16.00
N ARG A 715 41.42 -28.52 -15.98
CA ARG A 715 41.31 -29.68 -16.88
C ARG A 715 40.15 -30.57 -16.48
N GLU A 716 40.00 -30.79 -15.18
CA GLU A 716 38.90 -31.56 -14.63
C GLU A 716 37.55 -30.83 -14.79
N ALA A 717 37.51 -29.51 -14.63
CA ALA A 717 36.33 -28.69 -14.83
C ALA A 717 35.82 -28.76 -16.26
N ASP A 718 36.70 -28.78 -17.26
CA ASP A 718 36.34 -28.97 -18.67
C ASP A 718 35.67 -30.32 -18.91
N ALA A 719 36.21 -31.40 -18.32
CA ALA A 719 35.62 -32.73 -18.45
C ALA A 719 34.25 -32.82 -17.75
N VAL A 720 34.11 -32.21 -16.56
CA VAL A 720 32.83 -32.10 -15.83
C VAL A 720 31.81 -31.30 -16.66
N ARG A 721 32.23 -30.16 -17.22
CA ARG A 721 31.37 -29.30 -18.06
C ARG A 721 30.87 -30.06 -19.27
N GLN A 722 31.76 -30.77 -19.97
CA GLN A 722 31.40 -31.56 -21.14
C GLN A 722 30.35 -32.62 -20.78
N ALA A 723 30.54 -33.36 -19.68
CA ALA A 723 29.58 -34.37 -19.23
C ALA A 723 28.19 -33.77 -18.92
N LEU A 724 28.15 -32.62 -18.25
CA LEU A 724 26.91 -31.90 -17.95
C LEU A 724 26.22 -31.37 -19.22
N VAL A 725 26.98 -30.81 -20.16
CA VAL A 725 26.47 -30.30 -21.44
C VAL A 725 25.91 -31.44 -22.28
N THR A 726 26.62 -32.55 -22.42
CA THR A 726 26.12 -33.74 -23.12
C THR A 726 24.78 -34.20 -22.54
N HIS A 727 24.69 -34.30 -21.22
CA HIS A 727 23.44 -34.67 -20.55
C HIS A 727 22.29 -33.69 -20.85
N ALA A 728 22.58 -32.38 -20.86
CA ALA A 728 21.59 -31.33 -21.14
C ALA A 728 21.10 -31.32 -22.59
N VAL A 729 22.00 -31.61 -23.54
CA VAL A 729 21.69 -31.72 -24.97
C VAL A 729 20.82 -32.95 -25.22
N GLU A 730 21.18 -34.10 -24.66
CA GLU A 730 20.34 -35.31 -24.72
C GLU A 730 18.97 -35.10 -24.07
N ASP A 731 18.91 -34.37 -22.95
CA ASP A 731 17.64 -34.03 -22.31
C ASP A 731 16.76 -33.15 -23.20
N SER A 732 17.35 -32.16 -23.86
CA SER A 732 16.65 -31.30 -24.82
C SER A 732 16.10 -32.12 -26.00
N ALA A 733 16.88 -33.08 -26.51
CA ALA A 733 16.45 -34.02 -27.54
C ALA A 733 15.27 -34.89 -27.07
N ARG A 734 15.33 -35.47 -25.86
CA ARG A 734 14.24 -36.27 -25.26
C ARG A 734 12.94 -35.48 -25.10
N ARG A 735 13.04 -34.17 -24.90
CA ARG A 735 11.89 -33.25 -24.83
C ARG A 735 11.34 -32.84 -26.20
N GLY A 736 11.91 -33.33 -27.29
CA GLY A 736 11.49 -33.00 -28.65
C GLY A 736 11.91 -31.59 -29.10
N ARG A 737 12.95 -31.00 -28.49
CA ARG A 737 13.51 -29.73 -28.95
C ARG A 737 14.48 -29.99 -30.10
N SER A 738 14.52 -29.07 -31.07
CA SER A 738 15.48 -29.11 -32.19
C SER A 738 16.86 -28.57 -31.82
N THR A 739 16.95 -27.76 -30.77
CA THR A 739 18.20 -27.15 -30.32
C THR A 739 18.28 -27.13 -28.79
N ALA A 740 19.49 -27.28 -28.28
CA ALA A 740 19.82 -27.03 -26.89
C ALA A 740 20.37 -25.61 -26.74
N GLU A 741 19.89 -24.90 -25.72
CA GLU A 741 20.36 -23.56 -25.39
C GLU A 741 21.00 -23.53 -24.00
N CYS A 742 22.12 -22.84 -23.87
CA CYS A 742 22.83 -22.62 -22.61
C CYS A 742 22.85 -21.13 -22.28
N LEU A 743 22.46 -20.74 -21.06
CA LEU A 743 22.68 -19.39 -20.53
C LEU A 743 24.07 -19.36 -19.87
N ALA A 744 25.10 -19.13 -20.68
CA ALA A 744 26.49 -19.27 -20.26
C ALA A 744 26.97 -18.09 -19.42
N ALA A 745 27.72 -18.38 -18.36
CA ALA A 745 28.58 -17.39 -17.72
C ALA A 745 29.80 -17.11 -18.61
N ASP A 746 30.43 -15.94 -18.44
CA ASP A 746 31.60 -15.56 -19.23
C ASP A 746 32.75 -16.60 -19.14
N ALA A 747 32.88 -17.28 -18.00
CA ALA A 747 33.90 -18.31 -17.76
C ALA A 747 33.68 -19.61 -18.55
N ASP A 748 32.42 -19.92 -18.92
CA ASP A 748 32.09 -21.17 -19.62
C ASP A 748 32.08 -21.02 -21.15
N LEU A 749 32.07 -19.77 -21.64
CA LEU A 749 31.95 -19.45 -23.06
C LEU A 749 32.99 -20.13 -23.96
N PRO A 750 34.30 -20.07 -23.67
CA PRO A 750 35.30 -20.66 -24.56
C PRO A 750 35.11 -22.18 -24.73
N ALA A 751 34.72 -22.87 -23.65
CA ALA A 751 34.49 -24.31 -23.68
C ALA A 751 33.21 -24.66 -24.45
N LEU A 752 32.15 -23.88 -24.30
CA LEU A 752 30.91 -24.08 -25.07
C LEU A 752 31.11 -23.83 -26.57
N GLU A 753 31.84 -22.77 -26.94
CA GLU A 753 32.18 -22.48 -28.33
C GLU A 753 33.06 -23.59 -28.95
N ALA A 754 33.98 -24.16 -28.17
CA ALA A 754 34.78 -25.32 -28.60
C ALA A 754 33.93 -26.59 -28.82
N LEU A 755 32.79 -26.72 -28.13
CA LEU A 755 31.78 -27.77 -28.35
C LEU A 755 30.83 -27.45 -29.52
N GLY A 756 31.02 -26.34 -30.22
CA GLY A 756 30.24 -25.94 -31.38
C GLY A 756 29.01 -25.08 -31.07
N PHE A 757 28.83 -24.63 -29.83
CA PHE A 757 27.72 -23.72 -29.52
C PHE A 757 27.93 -22.36 -30.18
N HIS A 758 26.88 -21.84 -30.82
CA HIS A 758 26.86 -20.51 -31.40
C HIS A 758 26.47 -19.45 -30.35
N ASN A 759 27.31 -18.43 -30.21
CA ASN A 759 27.12 -17.30 -29.29
C ASN A 759 26.10 -16.29 -29.83
N LEU A 760 25.02 -16.03 -29.08
CA LEU A 760 23.92 -15.13 -29.47
C LEU A 760 24.06 -13.70 -28.89
N GLY A 761 25.21 -13.40 -28.28
CA GLY A 761 25.56 -12.10 -27.73
C GLY A 761 25.11 -11.90 -26.29
N LYS A 762 25.88 -11.08 -25.56
CA LYS A 762 25.69 -10.83 -24.12
C LYS A 762 24.37 -10.14 -23.78
N VAL A 763 23.78 -10.58 -22.68
CA VAL A 763 22.53 -10.10 -22.11
C VAL A 763 22.78 -9.67 -20.67
N MET A 764 22.18 -8.54 -20.29
CA MET A 764 22.10 -8.12 -18.89
C MET A 764 20.69 -8.42 -18.37
N GLU A 765 20.63 -8.83 -17.12
CA GLU A 765 19.43 -9.05 -16.34
C GLU A 765 19.53 -8.24 -15.05
N PHE A 766 18.61 -7.30 -14.87
CA PHE A 766 18.49 -6.55 -13.63
C PHE A 766 17.28 -7.04 -12.85
N THR A 767 17.51 -7.44 -11.61
CA THR A 767 16.45 -7.83 -10.67
C THR A 767 16.43 -6.86 -9.50
N ALA A 768 15.26 -6.34 -9.17
CA ALA A 768 15.05 -5.46 -8.03
C ALA A 768 13.90 -5.97 -7.16
N HIS A 769 14.09 -5.92 -5.84
CA HIS A 769 13.04 -6.15 -4.87
C HIS A 769 11.95 -5.08 -5.02
N ARG A 770 10.68 -5.44 -4.83
CA ARG A 770 9.50 -4.59 -5.03
C ARG A 770 9.55 -3.23 -4.34
N ARG A 771 10.33 -3.11 -3.25
CA ARG A 771 10.55 -1.84 -2.54
C ARG A 771 11.35 -0.81 -3.36
N LEU A 772 12.11 -1.23 -4.36
CA LEU A 772 12.90 -0.36 -5.25
C LEU A 772 12.15 0.02 -6.54
N VAL A 773 11.00 -0.57 -6.82
CA VAL A 773 10.28 -0.38 -8.09
C VAL A 773 9.79 1.06 -8.26
N ARG A 774 9.45 1.73 -7.16
CA ARG A 774 9.07 3.15 -7.18
C ARG A 774 10.26 4.05 -7.51
N ASP A 775 11.43 3.76 -6.94
CA ASP A 775 12.67 4.47 -7.31
C ASP A 775 13.00 4.22 -8.79
N TRP A 776 12.85 2.98 -9.27
CA TRP A 776 13.00 2.63 -10.68
C TRP A 776 12.06 3.46 -11.56
N ASN A 777 10.76 3.45 -11.30
CA ASN A 777 9.77 4.20 -12.08
C ASN A 777 10.05 5.72 -12.04
N ALA A 778 10.45 6.27 -10.90
CA ALA A 778 10.80 7.67 -10.76
C ALA A 778 12.05 8.04 -11.60
N TYR A 779 13.07 7.19 -11.60
CA TYR A 779 14.25 7.39 -12.45
C TYR A 779 13.93 7.27 -13.92
N LEU A 780 13.12 6.28 -14.30
CA LEU A 780 12.69 6.11 -15.69
C LEU A 780 11.93 7.35 -16.16
N LEU A 781 10.97 7.82 -15.37
CA LEU A 781 10.22 9.05 -15.66
C LEU A 781 11.16 10.26 -15.84
N ALA A 782 12.11 10.46 -14.92
CA ALA A 782 13.07 11.55 -15.02
C ALA A 782 13.93 11.47 -16.30
N VAL A 783 14.37 10.28 -16.71
CA VAL A 783 15.13 10.08 -17.95
C VAL A 783 14.30 10.47 -19.17
N PHE A 784 13.03 10.04 -19.24
CA PHE A 784 12.15 10.38 -20.36
C PHE A 784 11.71 11.85 -20.36
N GLU A 785 11.49 12.47 -19.19
CA GLU A 785 11.26 13.92 -19.07
C GLU A 785 12.46 14.71 -19.66
N ARG A 786 13.69 14.31 -19.35
CA ARG A 786 14.89 14.93 -19.93
C ARG A 786 14.97 14.74 -21.44
N LEU A 787 14.73 13.52 -21.95
CA LEU A 787 14.70 13.24 -23.39
C LEU A 787 13.65 14.11 -24.12
N ALA A 788 12.46 14.28 -23.53
CA ALA A 788 11.40 15.11 -24.10
C ALA A 788 11.75 16.60 -24.11
N ALA A 789 12.42 17.11 -23.07
CA ALA A 789 12.84 18.52 -22.99
C ALA A 789 13.89 18.91 -24.04
N HIS A 790 14.84 18.01 -24.35
CA HIS A 790 15.89 18.25 -25.34
C HIS A 790 15.37 18.24 -26.79
N GLY A 791 14.19 17.67 -27.06
CA GLY A 791 13.57 17.67 -28.38
C GLY A 791 12.91 18.98 -28.79
N ARG A 792 12.66 19.90 -27.85
CA ARG A 792 11.90 21.16 -28.10
C ARG A 792 12.76 22.42 -28.27
N GLY A 793 14.07 22.33 -28.04
CA GLY A 793 15.02 23.44 -28.23
C GLY A 793 16.19 22.98 -29.11
N GLY A 794 16.43 23.68 -30.22
CA GLY A 794 17.42 23.30 -31.22
C GLY A 794 18.86 23.28 -30.68
N ALA A 795 19.36 22.09 -30.38
CA ALA A 795 20.72 21.62 -30.58
C ALA A 795 20.75 20.12 -30.26
N ARG A 796 21.35 19.29 -31.13
CA ARG A 796 21.62 17.87 -30.80
C ARG A 796 22.70 17.83 -29.71
N GLY A 797 22.29 17.90 -28.45
CA GLY A 797 23.14 17.52 -27.32
C GLY A 797 23.51 16.05 -27.44
N ASP A 798 24.77 15.72 -27.18
CA ASP A 798 25.29 14.36 -27.25
C ASP A 798 24.55 13.49 -26.21
N ASP A 799 24.18 12.27 -26.59
CA ASP A 799 23.43 11.29 -25.78
C ASP A 799 24.06 10.99 -24.40
N LYS A 800 25.28 11.47 -24.17
CA LYS A 800 26.07 11.35 -22.94
C LYS A 800 25.56 12.24 -21.79
N ASP A 801 25.01 13.42 -22.07
CA ASP A 801 24.60 14.37 -21.01
C ASP A 801 23.23 14.04 -20.39
N ILE A 802 22.41 13.21 -21.05
CA ILE A 802 21.04 12.91 -20.62
C ILE A 802 20.98 11.78 -19.57
N ALA A 803 22.01 10.93 -19.52
CA ALA A 803 22.11 9.79 -18.61
C ALA A 803 22.86 10.11 -17.30
N ALA A 804 23.69 11.16 -17.28
CA ALA A 804 24.25 11.74 -16.05
C ALA A 804 23.14 12.42 -15.22
#